data_AF-A0A5J5EWF2-F1
#
_entry.id   AF-A0A5J5EWF2-F1
#
_cell.length_a   1.000
_cell.length_b   1.000
_cell.length_c   1.000
_cell.angle_alpha   90.00
_cell.angle_beta   90.00
_cell.angle_gamma   90.00
#
_symmetry.space_group_name_H-M   'P 1'
#
loop_
_entity.id
_entity.type
_entity.pdbx_description
1 polymer ?
#
loop_
_entity_poly.entity_id
_entity_poly.type
_entity_poly.pdbx_seq_one_letter_code
_entity_poly.pdbx_strand_id
1 'polypeptide(L)'
;MTSIYSDDGSRPGTPRGRTAHLRTSTIRSSSSTSSLNSLFASTSVKDKLGGGYDAKSIICRAFVPHIAVHVSRDTDELAREKGFASFCDMIRPYGDDLQGRLTVRDSVGSSASYDDFGVRFVGLQDMAASGERWETGISAWANGAAAKEKMEGVFVGGNIEEVEELLNTHLERSEDLIDITPPPPPVTNGNGTAAAAAAAAEAASQSPSDRFFYFHFLRRMLSAFPVSPHETFSHPVACVIAISSRNPAPIETLRNLYASGNDVNMPRYVNSDYLRYYVLVHDEDRDDIGKSTALFDQMKKHFGLSCHLLRLRSGGKTAITDDDAVLVPTSQWRSAAEELASIRAKDTEENPPLCLPETDASGICTMVREMTQMSVVPFMERCIATWNDQVASRRRGLSGRFLSMSKRYFGSSSSRNSTSSSSNYDPVTASYPPTSPEAQMRKLADFAFMLRDWKLAHSTYDLLRTDFNNDKAWKYHAAAHEMTAISLILTGTPLTGKIRQETIEPMIDLACYSYIARCSATYSALRCLLVAVELLRLRGGGAVDEAAKWAIRARDAQSLGPISHALITERVGDCYSARLGKGSQGLGSRRRKAAMWKMLAANEWIAAGKLARAKNCLDYALPAYEATKFEGIRAFAEQMRKQTAYTPLATAGPLDSGEPEVESEELGRRNRRSVILSPTVEDSRRGNDNFVES
;
A
#
# COMPACT_ATOMS: atom_id res chain seq x y z
N MET A 1 19.69 -43.97 61.81
CA MET A 1 18.61 -44.24 62.78
C MET A 1 17.30 -44.12 62.02
N THR A 2 16.46 -45.11 61.76
CA THR A 2 16.31 -46.51 62.17
C THR A 2 15.25 -47.08 61.20
N SER A 3 15.60 -48.07 60.37
CA SER A 3 15.12 -49.48 60.40
C SER A 3 13.65 -49.70 59.95
N ILE A 4 13.38 -50.21 58.73
CA ILE A 4 13.12 -51.62 58.29
C ILE A 4 11.69 -52.14 58.62
N TYR A 5 10.95 -52.58 57.57
CA TYR A 5 10.27 -53.88 57.35
C TYR A 5 9.74 -53.88 55.88
N SER A 6 10.27 -54.70 54.96
CA SER A 6 9.76 -56.03 54.49
C SER A 6 8.46 -55.92 53.66
N ASP A 7 8.19 -56.62 52.55
CA ASP A 7 8.84 -57.69 51.80
C ASP A 7 8.19 -57.79 50.39
N ASP A 8 8.90 -58.47 49.49
CA ASP A 8 8.44 -59.34 48.39
C ASP A 8 7.85 -58.83 47.03
N GLY A 9 8.31 -59.48 45.95
CA GLY A 9 7.48 -59.77 44.77
C GLY A 9 7.79 -59.16 43.38
N SER A 10 8.74 -59.75 42.64
CA SER A 10 8.67 -60.10 41.19
C SER A 10 8.52 -59.03 40.07
N ARG A 11 9.50 -59.01 39.14
CA ARG A 11 9.47 -58.47 37.75
C ARG A 11 8.77 -59.46 36.77
N PRO A 12 8.57 -59.20 35.45
CA PRO A 12 8.72 -57.99 34.59
C PRO A 12 7.54 -57.74 33.59
N GLY A 13 7.59 -56.65 32.81
CA GLY A 13 6.89 -56.57 31.50
C GLY A 13 6.52 -55.17 31.01
N THR A 14 7.18 -54.67 29.95
CA THR A 14 6.67 -53.58 29.09
C THR A 14 5.64 -54.15 28.10
N PRO A 15 4.67 -53.36 27.59
CA PRO A 15 4.83 -52.83 26.23
C PRO A 15 4.09 -51.51 25.86
N ARG A 16 4.67 -50.85 24.83
CA ARG A 16 4.06 -50.11 23.68
C ARG A 16 3.12 -48.91 23.91
N GLY A 17 3.45 -47.83 23.20
CA GLY A 17 2.67 -46.59 23.10
C GLY A 17 1.51 -46.62 22.10
N ARG A 18 0.76 -45.52 22.08
CA ARG A 18 -0.17 -45.12 21.01
C ARG A 18 -0.36 -43.59 20.99
N THR A 19 -0.04 -43.05 19.82
CA THR A 19 -0.64 -41.92 19.08
C THR A 19 -1.93 -41.32 19.66
N ALA A 20 -1.93 -40.01 19.92
CA ALA A 20 -3.14 -39.22 20.12
C ALA A 20 -3.46 -38.44 18.83
N HIS A 21 -4.49 -38.90 18.11
CA HIS A 21 -5.19 -38.11 17.10
C HIS A 21 -6.03 -37.04 17.82
N LEU A 22 -5.87 -35.76 17.46
CA LEU A 22 -6.82 -34.73 17.83
C LEU A 22 -7.74 -34.47 16.63
N ARG A 23 -8.97 -34.95 16.77
CA ARG A 23 -10.10 -34.65 15.90
C ARG A 23 -10.57 -33.21 16.15
N THR A 24 -10.84 -32.53 15.05
CA THR A 24 -11.67 -31.32 14.94
C THR A 24 -13.01 -31.51 15.64
N SER A 25 -13.35 -30.62 16.58
CA SER A 25 -14.74 -30.39 16.99
C SER A 25 -14.98 -28.91 17.26
N THR A 26 -15.84 -28.35 16.42
CA THR A 26 -16.37 -27.00 16.42
C THR A 26 -17.34 -26.82 17.60
N ILE A 27 -16.95 -26.08 18.64
CA ILE A 27 -17.88 -25.52 19.62
C ILE A 27 -17.48 -24.07 19.92
N ARG A 28 -18.32 -23.13 19.51
CA ARG A 28 -18.23 -21.71 19.86
C ARG A 28 -18.75 -21.55 21.29
N SER A 29 -17.88 -21.17 22.22
CA SER A 29 -18.28 -20.62 23.52
C SER A 29 -17.99 -19.12 23.54
N SER A 30 -19.04 -18.32 23.55
CA SER A 30 -19.02 -16.88 23.76
C SER A 30 -18.81 -16.56 25.24
N SER A 31 -17.67 -15.95 25.58
CA SER A 31 -17.47 -15.27 26.86
C SER A 31 -17.07 -13.82 26.58
N SER A 32 -17.97 -12.92 26.98
CA SER A 32 -17.94 -11.48 26.80
C SER A 32 -17.11 -10.79 27.89
N THR A 33 -16.01 -10.17 27.50
CA THR A 33 -15.39 -9.05 28.21
C THR A 33 -15.07 -7.97 27.18
N SER A 34 -16.04 -7.09 26.98
CA SER A 34 -15.99 -5.97 26.05
C SER A 34 -15.07 -4.86 26.57
N SER A 35 -13.81 -4.88 26.15
CA SER A 35 -12.90 -3.74 26.29
C SER A 35 -13.34 -2.63 25.32
N LEU A 36 -13.55 -1.41 25.84
CA LEU A 36 -14.02 -0.23 25.10
C LEU A 36 -13.14 0.16 23.89
N ASN A 37 -11.92 -0.38 23.78
CA ASN A 37 -11.06 -0.26 22.59
C ASN A 37 -11.62 -0.98 21.35
N SER A 38 -12.53 -1.94 21.51
CA SER A 38 -13.17 -2.66 20.40
C SER A 38 -14.18 -1.81 19.61
N LEU A 39 -14.71 -0.73 20.19
CA LEU A 39 -15.71 0.10 19.52
C LEU A 39 -15.08 1.05 18.49
N PHE A 40 -13.86 1.51 18.74
CA PHE A 40 -13.11 2.37 17.79
C PHE A 40 -12.37 1.60 16.71
N ALA A 41 -12.23 0.28 16.84
CA ALA A 41 -11.69 -0.60 15.80
C ALA A 41 -12.76 -1.10 14.81
N SER A 42 -14.04 -0.77 15.02
CA SER A 42 -15.18 -1.35 14.30
C SER A 42 -15.61 -0.65 13.01
N THR A 43 -14.79 0.24 12.43
CA THR A 43 -14.93 0.69 11.03
C THR A 43 -14.16 -0.19 10.05
N SER A 44 -14.13 -1.51 10.30
CA SER A 44 -13.76 -2.49 9.28
C SER A 44 -14.94 -2.61 8.31
N VAL A 45 -14.85 -1.85 7.22
CA VAL A 45 -15.68 -2.00 6.03
C VAL A 45 -15.46 -3.41 5.51
N LYS A 46 -16.41 -4.30 5.81
CA LYS A 46 -16.55 -5.57 5.10
C LYS A 46 -17.53 -5.34 3.97
N ASP A 47 -17.04 -5.36 2.75
CA ASP A 47 -17.85 -5.77 1.60
C ASP A 47 -17.22 -6.99 0.96
N LYS A 48 -17.90 -8.12 1.13
CA LYS A 48 -17.66 -9.36 0.39
C LYS A 48 -18.39 -9.25 -0.94
N LEU A 49 -17.70 -8.76 -1.95
CA LEU A 49 -17.87 -9.08 -3.37
C LEU A 49 -16.57 -8.66 -4.06
N GLY A 50 -15.92 -9.58 -4.78
CA GLY A 50 -14.67 -9.42 -5.55
C GLY A 50 -13.80 -8.16 -5.31
N GLY A 51 -12.67 -8.32 -4.63
CA GLY A 51 -11.50 -7.44 -4.79
C GLY A 51 -11.72 -5.93 -4.58
N GLY A 52 -12.55 -5.52 -3.62
CA GLY A 52 -12.79 -4.11 -3.32
C GLY A 52 -11.51 -3.36 -2.92
N TYR A 53 -10.99 -2.52 -3.82
CA TYR A 53 -9.82 -1.68 -3.62
C TYR A 53 -10.03 -0.66 -2.49
N ASP A 54 -9.59 -1.01 -1.27
CA ASP A 54 -9.36 -0.07 -0.17
C ASP A 54 -7.96 0.54 -0.33
N ALA A 55 -7.90 1.86 -0.48
CA ALA A 55 -6.66 2.60 -0.63
C ALA A 55 -5.69 2.35 0.53
N LYS A 56 -6.22 2.19 1.75
CA LYS A 56 -5.40 1.85 2.93
C LYS A 56 -4.75 0.49 2.76
N SER A 57 -5.50 -0.52 2.32
CA SER A 57 -4.97 -1.85 2.10
C SER A 57 -3.89 -1.86 1.02
N ILE A 58 -4.10 -1.15 -0.11
CA ILE A 58 -3.05 -0.99 -1.14
C ILE A 58 -1.78 -0.39 -0.53
N ILE A 59 -1.90 0.74 0.18
CA ILE A 59 -0.75 1.41 0.78
C ILE A 59 -0.05 0.51 1.81
N CYS A 60 -0.79 -0.13 2.72
CA CYS A 60 -0.22 -1.02 3.71
C CYS A 60 0.45 -2.26 3.08
N ARG A 61 -0.08 -2.77 1.95
CA ARG A 61 0.51 -3.90 1.23
C ARG A 61 1.70 -3.49 0.36
N ALA A 62 1.85 -2.22 0.00
CA ALA A 62 3.05 -1.74 -0.67
C ALA A 62 4.29 -1.80 0.24
N PHE A 63 4.12 -1.46 1.51
CA PHE A 63 5.20 -1.41 2.50
C PHE A 63 5.21 -2.66 3.37
N VAL A 64 5.68 -3.77 2.79
CA VAL A 64 5.79 -5.08 3.45
C VAL A 64 7.22 -5.63 3.39
N PRO A 65 7.56 -6.62 4.24
CA PRO A 65 8.92 -7.19 4.26
C PRO A 65 9.32 -7.80 2.92
N HIS A 66 10.52 -7.45 2.45
CA HIS A 66 11.15 -8.09 1.31
C HIS A 66 12.03 -9.26 1.77
N ILE A 67 11.89 -10.39 1.10
CA ILE A 67 12.54 -11.66 1.37
C ILE A 67 13.35 -12.02 0.13
N ALA A 68 14.66 -12.00 0.28
CA ALA A 68 15.56 -12.47 -0.77
C ALA A 68 15.41 -13.98 -0.97
N VAL A 69 15.66 -14.46 -2.19
CA VAL A 69 15.64 -15.89 -2.53
C VAL A 69 16.98 -16.25 -3.13
N HIS A 70 17.69 -17.18 -2.50
CA HIS A 70 18.99 -17.69 -2.95
C HIS A 70 19.00 -19.21 -2.87
N VAL A 71 18.91 -19.87 -4.02
CA VAL A 71 18.65 -21.31 -4.07
C VAL A 71 19.74 -22.04 -4.85
N SER A 72 19.87 -23.34 -4.59
CA SER A 72 20.71 -24.20 -5.40
C SER A 72 20.09 -24.49 -6.77
N ARG A 73 20.94 -24.84 -7.74
CA ARG A 73 20.56 -25.09 -9.13
C ARG A 73 19.50 -26.19 -9.29
N ASP A 74 19.60 -27.27 -8.52
CA ASP A 74 18.66 -28.39 -8.49
C ASP A 74 17.25 -27.97 -7.99
N THR A 75 17.18 -27.00 -7.08
CA THR A 75 15.90 -26.43 -6.63
C THR A 75 15.23 -25.65 -7.75
N ASP A 76 15.98 -24.83 -8.49
CA ASP A 76 15.44 -24.13 -9.67
C ASP A 76 15.10 -25.11 -10.80
N GLU A 77 15.84 -26.22 -10.95
CA GLU A 77 15.51 -27.27 -11.91
C GLU A 77 14.14 -27.91 -11.60
N LEU A 78 13.83 -28.16 -10.33
CA LEU A 78 12.51 -28.66 -9.91
C LEU A 78 11.39 -27.65 -10.23
N ALA A 79 11.61 -26.36 -10.03
CA ALA A 79 10.65 -25.33 -10.42
C ALA A 79 10.47 -25.23 -11.96
N ARG A 80 11.56 -25.39 -12.72
CA ARG A 80 11.56 -25.41 -14.19
C ARG A 80 10.82 -26.61 -14.77
N GLU A 81 10.93 -27.79 -14.14
CA GLU A 81 10.12 -28.97 -14.51
C GLU A 81 8.61 -28.69 -14.46
N LYS A 82 8.17 -27.80 -13.55
CA LYS A 82 6.78 -27.36 -13.38
C LYS A 82 6.37 -26.18 -14.28
N GLY A 83 7.30 -25.64 -15.07
CA GLY A 83 7.05 -24.54 -16.02
C GLY A 83 7.35 -23.13 -15.49
N PHE A 84 7.93 -22.98 -14.30
CA PHE A 84 8.39 -21.69 -13.79
C PHE A 84 9.81 -21.37 -14.25
N ALA A 85 10.19 -20.10 -14.35
CA ALA A 85 11.56 -19.72 -14.69
C ALA A 85 12.55 -20.02 -13.54
N SER A 86 12.13 -19.82 -12.30
CA SER A 86 12.90 -20.08 -11.08
C SER A 86 12.02 -20.50 -9.90
N PHE A 87 12.64 -20.99 -8.81
CA PHE A 87 11.94 -21.24 -7.55
C PHE A 87 11.36 -19.94 -6.96
N CYS A 88 12.06 -18.80 -7.14
CA CYS A 88 11.57 -17.49 -6.73
C CYS A 88 10.23 -17.17 -7.41
N ASP A 89 10.12 -17.36 -8.72
CA ASP A 89 8.89 -17.11 -9.48
C ASP A 89 7.74 -18.02 -9.07
N MET A 90 8.04 -19.26 -8.67
CA MET A 90 7.07 -20.22 -8.20
C MET A 90 6.45 -19.81 -6.85
N ILE A 91 7.25 -19.30 -5.90
CA ILE A 91 6.75 -18.92 -4.58
C ILE A 91 6.23 -17.48 -4.52
N ARG A 92 6.65 -16.61 -5.44
CA ARG A 92 6.35 -15.17 -5.42
C ARG A 92 4.87 -14.83 -5.28
N PRO A 93 3.92 -15.45 -6.00
CA PRO A 93 2.50 -15.12 -5.86
C PRO A 93 1.92 -15.40 -4.47
N TYR A 94 2.47 -16.38 -3.76
CA TYR A 94 2.02 -16.80 -2.43
C TYR A 94 2.46 -15.85 -1.32
N GLY A 95 3.37 -14.91 -1.62
CA GLY A 95 3.73 -13.82 -0.71
C GLY A 95 2.77 -12.62 -0.74
N ASP A 96 2.03 -12.43 -1.83
CA ASP A 96 1.25 -11.20 -2.03
C ASP A 96 0.12 -11.00 -1.02
N ASP A 97 -0.52 -12.10 -0.60
CA ASP A 97 -1.59 -12.13 0.39
C ASP A 97 -1.48 -13.42 1.21
N LEU A 98 -1.10 -13.31 2.48
CA LEU A 98 -0.92 -14.47 3.34
C LEU A 98 -2.29 -15.03 3.75
N GLN A 99 -2.44 -16.35 3.63
CA GLN A 99 -3.69 -17.00 4.03
C GLN A 99 -3.93 -16.91 5.54
N GLY A 100 -5.06 -16.33 5.91
CA GLY A 100 -5.54 -16.23 7.29
C GLY A 100 -4.90 -15.08 8.08
N ARG A 101 -5.21 -15.05 9.39
CA ARG A 101 -4.78 -13.96 10.28
C ARG A 101 -3.31 -14.10 10.65
N LEU A 102 -2.56 -13.02 10.45
CA LEU A 102 -1.20 -12.85 10.97
C LEU A 102 -1.26 -11.96 12.22
N THR A 103 -0.66 -12.40 13.32
CA THR A 103 -0.58 -11.62 14.56
C THR A 103 0.81 -11.00 14.69
N VAL A 104 0.84 -9.69 14.96
CA VAL A 104 2.03 -8.88 15.13
C VAL A 104 1.95 -8.16 16.47
N ARG A 105 3.08 -8.05 17.18
CA ARG A 105 3.19 -7.28 18.42
C ARG A 105 3.82 -5.93 18.14
N ASP A 106 3.21 -4.88 18.67
CA ASP A 106 3.78 -3.55 18.65
C ASP A 106 4.89 -3.40 19.70
N SER A 107 5.57 -2.25 19.64
CA SER A 107 6.68 -1.90 20.54
C SER A 107 6.29 -1.80 22.02
N VAL A 108 5.01 -1.72 22.35
CA VAL A 108 4.46 -1.66 23.71
C VAL A 108 3.98 -3.05 24.17
N GLY A 109 4.09 -4.07 23.30
CA GLY A 109 3.67 -5.45 23.57
C GLY A 109 2.20 -5.73 23.27
N SER A 110 1.46 -4.77 22.70
CA SER A 110 0.08 -4.99 22.26
C SER A 110 0.06 -5.81 20.97
N SER A 111 -0.75 -6.86 20.95
CA SER A 111 -0.90 -7.74 19.78
C SER A 111 -2.08 -7.29 18.91
N ALA A 112 -1.87 -7.18 17.60
CA ALA A 112 -2.90 -6.94 16.61
C ALA A 112 -2.85 -8.02 15.52
N SER A 113 -4.02 -8.42 15.01
CA SER A 113 -4.13 -9.40 13.93
C SER A 113 -4.59 -8.73 12.63
N TYR A 114 -3.96 -9.10 11.53
CA TYR A 114 -4.21 -8.55 10.21
C TYR A 114 -4.62 -9.65 9.23
N ASP A 115 -5.66 -9.39 8.45
CA ASP A 115 -6.20 -10.29 7.41
C ASP A 115 -5.58 -10.01 6.02
N ASP A 116 -4.82 -8.92 5.87
CA ASP A 116 -4.29 -8.40 4.59
C ASP A 116 -2.76 -8.17 4.62
N PHE A 117 -2.02 -9.05 5.30
CA PHE A 117 -0.56 -8.97 5.39
C PHE A 117 0.10 -9.76 4.26
N GLY A 118 1.21 -9.25 3.73
CA GLY A 118 1.98 -9.88 2.65
C GLY A 118 3.49 -9.79 2.88
N VAL A 119 4.26 -10.42 2.01
CA VAL A 119 5.73 -10.34 1.90
C VAL A 119 6.13 -10.34 0.42
N ARG A 120 7.30 -9.81 0.08
CA ARG A 120 7.80 -9.79 -1.31
C ARG A 120 8.97 -10.74 -1.48
N PHE A 121 8.84 -11.70 -2.39
CA PHE A 121 9.98 -12.52 -2.82
C PHE A 121 10.69 -11.86 -3.99
N VAL A 122 12.01 -11.73 -3.88
CA VAL A 122 12.89 -11.17 -4.90
C VAL A 122 14.16 -12.02 -4.95
N GLY A 123 14.70 -12.31 -6.13
CA GLY A 123 15.99 -13.00 -6.25
C GLY A 123 17.09 -12.21 -5.56
N LEU A 124 18.00 -12.86 -4.83
CA LEU A 124 19.07 -12.17 -4.11
C LEU A 124 19.98 -11.38 -5.07
N GLN A 125 20.26 -11.94 -6.25
CA GLN A 125 21.04 -11.29 -7.29
C GLN A 125 20.28 -10.13 -7.93
N ASP A 126 18.98 -10.28 -8.17
CA ASP A 126 18.13 -9.21 -8.69
C ASP A 126 18.05 -8.03 -7.72
N MET A 127 17.97 -8.32 -6.42
CA MET A 127 18.00 -7.30 -5.37
C MET A 127 19.35 -6.57 -5.33
N ALA A 128 20.47 -7.27 -5.50
CA ALA A 128 21.80 -6.67 -5.58
C ALA A 128 21.98 -5.80 -6.84
N ALA A 129 21.38 -6.23 -7.95
CA ALA A 129 21.36 -5.50 -9.21
C ALA A 129 20.33 -4.36 -9.22
N SER A 130 19.35 -4.39 -8.31
CA SER A 130 18.34 -3.34 -8.19
C SER A 130 18.96 -2.07 -7.65
N GLY A 131 18.66 -0.95 -8.30
CA GLY A 131 19.13 0.37 -7.91
C GLY A 131 18.23 1.45 -8.49
N GLU A 132 18.36 2.65 -7.96
CA GLU A 132 17.59 3.83 -8.40
C GLU A 132 18.07 4.31 -9.77
N ARG A 133 17.65 3.63 -10.84
CA ARG A 133 18.10 3.89 -12.22
C ARG A 133 17.70 5.28 -12.75
N TRP A 134 16.62 5.84 -12.23
CA TRP A 134 15.87 6.94 -12.87
C TRP A 134 15.77 8.22 -12.02
N GLU A 135 16.04 8.22 -10.71
CA GLU A 135 15.99 9.47 -9.88
C GLU A 135 17.28 10.25 -9.84
N THR A 136 18.41 9.56 -9.87
CA THR A 136 19.69 10.22 -9.57
C THR A 136 20.43 10.64 -10.83
N GLY A 137 20.05 10.14 -12.02
CA GLY A 137 20.88 10.23 -13.23
C GLY A 137 22.25 9.54 -13.08
N ILE A 138 22.57 9.06 -11.88
CA ILE A 138 23.75 8.28 -11.53
C ILE A 138 23.42 6.84 -11.90
N SER A 139 23.41 6.57 -13.20
CA SER A 139 23.37 5.22 -13.75
C SER A 139 24.67 4.44 -13.51
N ALA A 140 25.65 4.99 -12.78
CA ALA A 140 26.95 4.39 -12.63
C ALA A 140 27.65 4.87 -11.36
N TRP A 141 27.67 4.04 -10.32
CA TRP A 141 28.89 3.74 -9.53
C TRP A 141 28.58 2.72 -8.44
N ALA A 142 28.51 1.46 -8.87
CA ALA A 142 28.77 0.32 -7.97
C ALA A 142 29.44 -0.85 -8.70
N ASN A 143 29.33 -0.94 -10.04
CA ASN A 143 30.07 -1.90 -10.84
C ASN A 143 30.55 -1.21 -12.13
N GLY A 144 31.81 -1.44 -12.50
CA GLY A 144 32.38 -0.91 -13.74
C GLY A 144 31.62 -1.37 -14.99
N ALA A 145 32.13 -1.01 -16.17
CA ALA A 145 31.53 -1.21 -17.49
C ALA A 145 30.94 -2.62 -17.80
N ALA A 146 31.23 -3.63 -16.99
CA ALA A 146 30.60 -4.96 -17.01
C ALA A 146 29.10 -5.00 -16.60
N ALA A 147 28.56 -3.93 -15.99
CA ALA A 147 27.14 -3.89 -15.60
C ALA A 147 26.17 -3.76 -16.79
N LYS A 148 26.65 -3.35 -17.97
CA LYS A 148 25.81 -3.13 -19.15
C LYS A 148 25.38 -4.42 -19.86
N GLU A 149 26.16 -5.51 -19.73
CA GLU A 149 25.94 -6.77 -20.46
C GLU A 149 25.22 -7.86 -19.66
N LYS A 150 25.00 -7.68 -18.34
CA LYS A 150 24.40 -8.70 -17.45
C LYS A 150 23.00 -8.36 -16.92
N MET A 151 22.35 -7.34 -17.48
CA MET A 151 21.18 -6.68 -16.90
C MET A 151 19.88 -6.92 -17.69
N GLU A 152 19.87 -7.91 -18.60
CA GLU A 152 18.64 -8.43 -19.19
C GLU A 152 17.89 -9.25 -18.13
N GLY A 153 16.69 -8.81 -17.73
CA GLY A 153 15.79 -9.57 -16.85
C GLY A 153 15.53 -9.01 -15.45
N VAL A 154 16.25 -7.97 -15.00
CA VAL A 154 15.98 -7.32 -13.70
C VAL A 154 14.91 -6.25 -13.86
N PHE A 155 13.71 -6.54 -13.34
CA PHE A 155 12.58 -5.63 -13.38
C PHE A 155 12.44 -4.86 -12.06
N VAL A 156 12.56 -3.53 -12.11
CA VAL A 156 12.36 -2.63 -10.97
C VAL A 156 11.23 -1.66 -11.23
N GLY A 157 10.56 -1.21 -10.17
CA GLY A 157 9.59 -0.14 -10.21
C GLY A 157 10.23 1.25 -10.19
N GLY A 158 9.38 2.27 -10.20
CA GLY A 158 9.83 3.66 -10.10
C GLY A 158 9.80 4.46 -11.41
N ASN A 159 9.71 3.80 -12.56
CA ASN A 159 9.64 4.49 -13.84
C ASN A 159 8.19 4.93 -14.14
N ILE A 160 7.93 6.23 -14.14
CA ILE A 160 6.61 6.82 -14.42
C ILE A 160 6.18 6.54 -15.87
N GLU A 161 7.11 6.55 -16.82
CA GLU A 161 6.81 6.34 -18.25
C GLU A 161 6.37 4.91 -18.53
N GLU A 162 6.99 3.92 -17.89
CA GLU A 162 6.58 2.51 -18.00
C GLU A 162 5.21 2.28 -17.35
N VAL A 163 4.90 2.97 -16.24
CA VAL A 163 3.57 2.92 -15.62
C VAL A 163 2.52 3.53 -16.56
N GLU A 164 2.83 4.65 -17.21
CA GLU A 164 1.97 5.29 -18.20
C GLU A 164 1.70 4.37 -19.40
N GLU A 165 2.74 3.76 -19.97
CA GLU A 165 2.61 2.81 -21.09
C GLU A 165 1.74 1.60 -20.72
N LEU A 166 1.95 1.04 -19.53
CA LEU A 166 1.16 -0.08 -19.03
C LEU A 166 -0.32 0.29 -18.87
N LEU A 167 -0.60 1.48 -18.32
CA LEU A 167 -1.97 1.97 -18.19
C LEU A 167 -2.64 2.16 -19.54
N ASN A 168 -1.93 2.71 -20.52
CA ASN A 168 -2.48 2.84 -21.88
C ASN A 168 -2.84 1.48 -22.47
N THR A 169 -1.92 0.51 -22.36
CA THR A 169 -2.13 -0.84 -22.88
C THR A 169 -3.36 -1.50 -22.28
N HIS A 170 -3.56 -1.37 -20.96
CA HIS A 170 -4.74 -1.92 -20.28
C HIS A 170 -6.03 -1.18 -20.64
N LEU A 171 -5.97 0.14 -20.84
CA LEU A 171 -7.12 0.94 -21.25
C LEU A 171 -7.56 0.56 -22.67
N GLU A 172 -6.64 0.46 -23.63
CA GLU A 172 -6.92 0.04 -25.01
C GLU A 172 -7.60 -1.33 -25.03
N ARG A 173 -7.02 -2.31 -24.33
CA ARG A 173 -7.58 -3.67 -24.23
C ARG A 173 -8.97 -3.68 -23.58
N SER A 174 -9.24 -2.76 -22.65
CA SER A 174 -10.56 -2.67 -22.02
C SER A 174 -11.60 -2.03 -22.93
N GLU A 175 -11.21 -1.05 -23.75
CA GLU A 175 -12.09 -0.40 -24.72
C GLU A 175 -12.50 -1.40 -25.81
N ASP A 176 -11.56 -2.24 -26.30
CA ASP A 176 -11.84 -3.32 -27.26
C ASP A 176 -12.90 -4.32 -26.75
N LEU A 177 -12.92 -4.60 -25.44
CA LEU A 177 -13.89 -5.51 -24.82
C LEU A 177 -15.28 -4.88 -24.64
N ILE A 178 -15.35 -3.58 -24.41
CA ILE A 178 -16.61 -2.84 -24.25
C ILE A 178 -17.35 -2.77 -25.58
N ASP A 179 -16.64 -2.61 -26.70
CA ASP A 179 -17.24 -2.60 -28.05
C ASP A 179 -17.88 -3.94 -28.45
N ILE A 180 -17.54 -5.03 -27.75
CA ILE A 180 -18.05 -6.39 -28.02
C ILE A 180 -19.24 -6.75 -27.12
N THR A 181 -19.46 -6.05 -26.00
CA THR A 181 -20.44 -6.46 -24.99
C THR A 181 -21.64 -5.50 -24.93
N PRO A 182 -22.88 -5.95 -25.22
CA PRO A 182 -24.05 -5.07 -25.15
C PRO A 182 -24.35 -4.65 -23.70
N PRO A 183 -24.87 -3.43 -23.47
CA PRO A 183 -25.12 -2.90 -22.13
C PRO A 183 -26.16 -3.74 -21.37
N PRO A 184 -25.99 -3.93 -20.04
CA PRO A 184 -26.94 -4.67 -19.23
C PRO A 184 -28.28 -3.91 -19.09
N PRO A 185 -29.41 -4.62 -18.95
CA PRO A 185 -30.72 -4.00 -18.76
C PRO A 185 -30.83 -3.31 -17.40
N PRO A 186 -31.60 -2.21 -17.29
CA PRO A 186 -31.71 -1.42 -16.07
C PRO A 186 -32.41 -2.19 -14.95
N VAL A 187 -31.77 -2.25 -13.78
CA VAL A 187 -32.31 -2.87 -12.56
C VAL A 187 -33.23 -1.88 -11.87
N THR A 188 -34.54 -2.15 -11.88
CA THR A 188 -35.54 -1.40 -11.11
C THR A 188 -35.73 -2.08 -9.76
N ASN A 189 -35.30 -1.44 -8.65
CA ASN A 189 -35.78 -1.80 -7.33
C ASN A 189 -35.81 -0.57 -6.43
N GLY A 190 -37.01 0.00 -6.27
CA GLY A 190 -37.32 1.02 -5.29
C GLY A 190 -37.46 0.39 -3.91
N ASN A 191 -36.60 0.82 -2.98
CA ASN A 191 -36.85 1.00 -1.54
C ASN A 191 -35.53 1.04 -0.78
N GLY A 192 -34.90 2.21 -0.74
CA GLY A 192 -33.73 2.51 0.07
C GLY A 192 -33.87 3.87 0.74
N THR A 193 -33.48 3.98 2.00
CA THR A 193 -33.48 5.25 2.75
C THR A 193 -32.54 6.27 2.08
N ALA A 194 -32.77 7.58 2.28
CA ALA A 194 -31.95 8.64 1.66
C ALA A 194 -30.44 8.53 1.93
N ALA A 195 -30.03 7.91 3.05
CA ALA A 195 -28.63 7.61 3.35
C ALA A 195 -28.09 6.41 2.55
N ALA A 196 -28.90 5.37 2.34
CA ALA A 196 -28.58 4.25 1.46
C ALA A 196 -28.58 4.67 -0.01
N ALA A 197 -29.44 5.61 -0.41
CA ALA A 197 -29.45 6.21 -1.74
C ALA A 197 -28.23 7.12 -2.00
N ALA A 198 -27.73 7.84 -0.98
CA ALA A 198 -26.49 8.62 -1.09
C ALA A 198 -25.24 7.72 -1.17
N ALA A 199 -25.19 6.63 -0.40
CA ALA A 199 -24.13 5.63 -0.49
C ALA A 199 -24.19 4.82 -1.79
N ALA A 200 -25.39 4.50 -2.28
CA ALA A 200 -25.60 3.86 -3.57
C ALA A 200 -25.30 4.81 -4.73
N ALA A 201 -25.58 6.12 -4.61
CA ALA A 201 -25.17 7.13 -5.59
C ALA A 201 -23.66 7.37 -5.57
N GLU A 202 -22.99 7.29 -4.41
CA GLU A 202 -21.52 7.31 -4.32
C GLU A 202 -20.90 6.03 -4.94
N ALA A 203 -21.55 4.88 -4.77
CA ALA A 203 -21.16 3.61 -5.40
C ALA A 203 -21.53 3.50 -6.89
N ALA A 204 -22.56 4.22 -7.35
CA ALA A 204 -23.03 4.23 -8.75
C ALA A 204 -22.48 5.40 -9.58
N SER A 205 -21.96 6.45 -8.95
CA SER A 205 -21.33 7.61 -9.62
C SER A 205 -19.90 7.34 -10.11
N GLN A 206 -19.35 6.18 -9.76
CA GLN A 206 -18.08 5.66 -10.27
C GLN A 206 -18.40 4.30 -10.86
N SER A 207 -18.21 4.12 -12.17
CA SER A 207 -18.27 2.76 -12.70
C SER A 207 -17.19 1.92 -11.97
N PRO A 208 -17.45 0.65 -11.63
CA PRO A 208 -16.43 -0.23 -11.03
C PRO A 208 -15.10 -0.23 -11.80
N SER A 209 -15.18 -0.01 -13.12
CA SER A 209 -14.05 0.20 -14.03
C SER A 209 -13.25 1.49 -13.78
N ASP A 210 -13.87 2.63 -13.46
CA ASP A 210 -13.12 3.88 -13.28
C ASP A 210 -12.25 3.85 -12.01
N ARG A 211 -12.83 3.34 -10.92
CA ARG A 211 -12.13 3.13 -9.66
C ARG A 211 -10.98 2.14 -9.81
N PHE A 212 -11.16 1.13 -10.67
CA PHE A 212 -10.15 0.10 -10.93
C PHE A 212 -8.86 0.69 -11.52
N PHE A 213 -8.93 1.56 -12.53
CA PHE A 213 -7.73 2.07 -13.20
C PHE A 213 -6.90 3.03 -12.34
N TYR A 214 -7.53 3.92 -11.57
CA TYR A 214 -6.77 4.77 -10.66
C TYR A 214 -6.06 3.94 -9.57
N PHE A 215 -6.73 2.95 -8.99
CA PHE A 215 -6.08 2.08 -8.01
C PHE A 215 -5.07 1.12 -8.63
N HIS A 216 -5.23 0.76 -9.91
CA HIS A 216 -4.19 0.07 -10.68
C HIS A 216 -2.96 0.97 -10.87
N PHE A 217 -3.14 2.23 -11.26
CA PHE A 217 -2.08 3.24 -11.33
C PHE A 217 -1.35 3.37 -10.00
N LEU A 218 -2.09 3.60 -8.91
CA LEU A 218 -1.51 3.71 -7.56
C LEU A 218 -0.74 2.45 -7.17
N ARG A 219 -1.30 1.26 -7.41
CA ARG A 219 -0.62 -0.01 -7.11
C ARG A 219 0.67 -0.16 -7.92
N ARG A 220 0.67 0.19 -9.21
CA ARG A 220 1.87 0.12 -10.07
C ARG A 220 2.93 1.12 -9.65
N MET A 221 2.54 2.34 -9.27
CA MET A 221 3.42 3.33 -8.63
C MET A 221 3.99 2.87 -7.29
N LEU A 222 3.41 1.86 -6.64
CA LEU A 222 3.83 1.34 -5.34
C LEU A 222 4.37 -0.10 -5.41
N SER A 223 4.62 -0.61 -6.61
CA SER A 223 5.11 -1.99 -6.82
C SER A 223 6.60 -2.03 -7.10
N ALA A 224 7.26 -3.08 -6.60
CA ALA A 224 8.67 -3.40 -6.87
C ALA A 224 9.63 -2.22 -6.63
N PHE A 225 9.57 -1.60 -5.45
CA PHE A 225 10.45 -0.47 -5.10
C PHE A 225 11.93 -0.79 -5.38
N PRO A 226 12.67 0.11 -6.04
CA PRO A 226 14.11 -0.07 -6.22
C PRO A 226 14.80 -0.12 -4.85
N VAL A 227 15.90 -0.86 -4.73
CA VAL A 227 16.77 -0.76 -3.55
C VAL A 227 17.43 0.62 -3.56
N SER A 228 17.25 1.34 -2.46
CA SER A 228 17.69 2.72 -2.31
C SER A 228 18.44 2.94 -1.00
N PRO A 229 19.29 3.98 -0.91
CA PRO A 229 20.02 4.27 0.33
C PRO A 229 19.13 4.88 1.42
N HIS A 230 18.13 5.67 1.01
CA HIS A 230 17.41 6.61 1.86
C HIS A 230 16.19 6.03 2.60
N GLU A 231 15.77 4.82 2.23
CA GLU A 231 14.74 4.02 2.89
C GLU A 231 15.08 2.53 2.78
N THR A 232 14.55 1.70 3.68
CA THR A 232 14.90 0.28 3.77
C THR A 232 13.71 -0.64 3.51
N PHE A 233 12.66 -0.17 2.82
CA PHE A 233 11.46 -0.98 2.54
C PHE A 233 11.75 -2.12 1.56
N SER A 234 12.63 -1.90 0.58
CA SER A 234 13.08 -2.88 -0.42
C SER A 234 14.35 -3.64 0.00
N HIS A 235 14.91 -3.34 1.18
CA HIS A 235 16.08 -4.07 1.71
C HIS A 235 15.65 -5.45 2.21
N PRO A 236 16.54 -6.45 2.17
CA PRO A 236 16.20 -7.79 2.64
C PRO A 236 15.99 -7.79 4.15
N VAL A 237 14.80 -8.22 4.57
CA VAL A 237 14.49 -8.54 5.97
C VAL A 237 14.90 -9.97 6.28
N ALA A 238 14.69 -10.86 5.32
CA ALA A 238 15.07 -12.27 5.38
C ALA A 238 15.60 -12.75 4.02
N CYS A 239 16.20 -13.94 4.00
CA CYS A 239 16.64 -14.65 2.82
C CYS A 239 16.25 -16.12 2.93
N VAL A 240 15.49 -16.61 1.96
CA VAL A 240 15.20 -18.04 1.78
C VAL A 240 16.41 -18.69 1.11
N ILE A 241 17.00 -19.66 1.80
CA ILE A 241 18.09 -20.50 1.30
C ILE A 241 17.53 -21.89 1.09
N ALA A 242 17.32 -22.29 -0.17
CA ALA A 242 16.67 -23.56 -0.50
C ALA A 242 17.58 -24.54 -1.23
N ILE A 243 17.45 -25.82 -0.86
CA ILE A 243 18.04 -26.96 -1.56
C ILE A 243 16.99 -28.02 -1.85
N SER A 244 17.20 -28.82 -2.90
CA SER A 244 16.37 -29.99 -3.19
C SER A 244 16.88 -31.22 -2.43
N SER A 245 16.00 -32.18 -2.13
CA SER A 245 16.41 -33.52 -1.67
C SER A 245 17.24 -34.29 -2.70
N ARG A 246 17.20 -33.86 -3.98
CA ARG A 246 18.06 -34.36 -5.07
C ARG A 246 19.53 -33.96 -4.92
N ASN A 247 19.87 -33.07 -3.99
CA ASN A 247 21.23 -32.59 -3.83
C ASN A 247 22.17 -33.70 -3.31
N PRO A 248 23.32 -33.97 -3.99
CA PRO A 248 24.23 -35.03 -3.58
C PRO A 248 25.00 -34.70 -2.29
N ALA A 249 25.18 -33.41 -1.97
CA ALA A 249 25.98 -32.93 -0.84
C ALA A 249 25.25 -31.79 -0.10
N PRO A 250 24.09 -32.05 0.53
CA PRO A 250 23.16 -31.01 0.96
C PRO A 250 23.74 -30.03 1.99
N ILE A 251 24.48 -30.54 2.99
CA ILE A 251 25.07 -29.69 4.04
C ILE A 251 26.21 -28.82 3.50
N GLU A 252 27.00 -29.34 2.57
CA GLU A 252 28.06 -28.57 1.91
C GLU A 252 27.48 -27.50 1.00
N THR A 253 26.50 -27.87 0.17
CA THR A 253 25.77 -26.93 -0.69
C THR A 253 25.14 -25.79 0.13
N LEU A 254 24.52 -26.09 1.28
CA LEU A 254 23.96 -25.06 2.18
C LEU A 254 25.03 -24.11 2.74
N ARG A 255 26.21 -24.63 3.10
CA ARG A 255 27.34 -23.77 3.54
C ARG A 255 27.83 -22.89 2.40
N ASN A 256 27.90 -23.42 1.19
CA ASN A 256 28.30 -22.67 0.00
C ASN A 256 27.26 -21.60 -0.37
N LEU A 257 25.97 -21.90 -0.25
CA LEU A 257 24.90 -20.92 -0.43
C LEU A 257 24.96 -19.82 0.65
N TYR A 258 25.25 -20.17 1.90
CA TYR A 258 25.46 -19.18 2.96
C TYR A 258 26.63 -18.25 2.65
N ALA A 259 27.78 -18.81 2.27
CA ALA A 259 28.99 -18.05 1.95
C ALA A 259 28.76 -17.16 0.72
N SER A 260 28.30 -17.73 -0.38
CA SER A 260 28.03 -16.99 -1.62
C SER A 260 26.96 -15.92 -1.43
N GLY A 261 25.96 -16.13 -0.57
CA GLY A 261 24.95 -15.13 -0.21
C GLY A 261 25.54 -13.91 0.52
N ASN A 262 26.62 -14.09 1.27
CA ASN A 262 27.36 -12.98 1.90
C ASN A 262 28.31 -12.28 0.94
N ASP A 263 28.81 -13.01 -0.06
CA ASP A 263 29.72 -12.50 -1.08
C ASP A 263 28.99 -11.79 -2.24
N VAL A 264 27.64 -11.85 -2.28
CA VAL A 264 26.86 -11.06 -3.23
C VAL A 264 27.20 -9.59 -3.07
N ASN A 265 27.54 -8.94 -4.19
CA ASN A 265 27.92 -7.53 -4.22
C ASN A 265 26.71 -6.61 -4.01
N MET A 266 26.19 -6.59 -2.78
CA MET A 266 25.12 -5.70 -2.36
C MET A 266 25.63 -4.25 -2.26
N PRO A 267 24.78 -3.25 -2.53
CA PRO A 267 25.14 -1.86 -2.27
C PRO A 267 25.57 -1.65 -0.81
N ARG A 268 26.61 -0.84 -0.58
CA ARG A 268 27.24 -0.67 0.75
C ARG A 268 26.31 -0.15 1.85
N TYR A 269 25.20 0.47 1.47
CA TYR A 269 24.17 0.98 2.38
C TYR A 269 23.12 -0.07 2.75
N VAL A 270 23.15 -1.25 2.15
CA VAL A 270 22.29 -2.38 2.52
C VAL A 270 22.97 -3.20 3.60
N ASN A 271 22.23 -3.52 4.65
CA ASN A 271 22.74 -4.37 5.73
C ASN A 271 22.62 -5.86 5.35
N SER A 272 23.74 -6.59 5.40
CA SER A 272 23.79 -8.05 5.16
C SER A 272 23.33 -8.91 6.35
N ASP A 273 23.05 -8.29 7.49
CA ASP A 273 22.46 -8.94 8.67
C ASP A 273 20.93 -9.06 8.52
N TYR A 274 20.51 -9.99 7.68
CA TYR A 274 19.12 -10.40 7.52
C TYR A 274 18.89 -11.83 8.04
N LEU A 275 17.63 -12.15 8.36
CA LEU A 275 17.25 -13.49 8.81
C LEU A 275 17.50 -14.53 7.70
N ARG A 276 18.15 -15.64 7.99
CA ARG A 276 18.27 -16.76 7.05
C ARG A 276 17.22 -17.83 7.37
N TYR A 277 16.44 -18.19 6.37
CA TYR A 277 15.38 -19.19 6.48
C TYR A 277 15.67 -20.35 5.51
N TYR A 278 15.94 -21.53 6.04
CA TYR A 278 16.40 -22.66 5.24
C TYR A 278 15.25 -23.55 4.81
N VAL A 279 15.18 -23.89 3.53
CA VAL A 279 14.12 -24.75 2.98
C VAL A 279 14.75 -26.00 2.37
N LEU A 280 14.32 -27.17 2.82
CA LEU A 280 14.57 -28.42 2.12
C LEU A 280 13.34 -28.73 1.27
N VAL A 281 13.51 -28.72 -0.05
CA VAL A 281 12.46 -29.08 -1.01
C VAL A 281 12.55 -30.58 -1.28
N HIS A 282 11.68 -31.34 -0.62
CA HIS A 282 11.56 -32.77 -0.83
C HIS A 282 10.77 -33.07 -2.10
N ASP A 283 11.38 -33.86 -2.97
CA ASP A 283 10.75 -34.44 -4.14
C ASP A 283 9.95 -35.69 -3.75
N GLU A 284 8.63 -35.54 -3.68
CA GLU A 284 7.71 -36.57 -3.19
C GLU A 284 7.68 -37.83 -4.07
N ASP A 285 7.95 -37.72 -5.38
CA ASP A 285 7.81 -38.86 -6.29
C ASP A 285 9.14 -39.59 -6.56
N ARG A 286 10.29 -38.96 -6.31
CA ARG A 286 11.62 -39.53 -6.63
C ARG A 286 12.49 -39.82 -5.42
N ASP A 287 12.24 -39.19 -4.28
CA ASP A 287 13.09 -39.32 -3.09
C ASP A 287 12.39 -40.01 -1.92
N ASP A 288 13.19 -40.44 -0.94
CA ASP A 288 12.71 -41.07 0.30
C ASP A 288 12.46 -40.00 1.38
N ILE A 289 11.20 -39.90 1.85
CA ILE A 289 10.79 -38.95 2.88
C ILE A 289 11.50 -39.19 4.23
N GLY A 290 11.83 -40.44 4.57
CA GLY A 290 12.56 -40.78 5.78
C GLY A 290 13.99 -40.23 5.75
N LYS A 291 14.68 -40.34 4.61
CA LYS A 291 16.00 -39.73 4.41
C LYS A 291 15.92 -38.20 4.47
N SER A 292 14.92 -37.61 3.81
CA SER A 292 14.71 -36.16 3.80
C SER A 292 14.38 -35.61 5.19
N THR A 293 13.59 -36.34 5.99
CA THR A 293 13.29 -35.99 7.38
C THR A 293 14.54 -36.05 8.26
N ALA A 294 15.38 -37.08 8.10
CA ALA A 294 16.64 -37.19 8.82
C ALA A 294 17.62 -36.05 8.44
N LEU A 295 17.70 -35.70 7.15
CA LEU A 295 18.49 -34.56 6.68
C LEU A 295 17.95 -33.24 7.24
N PHE A 296 16.64 -33.05 7.26
CA PHE A 296 15.99 -31.88 7.83
C PHE A 296 16.28 -31.73 9.33
N ASP A 297 16.30 -32.83 10.09
CA ASP A 297 16.71 -32.82 11.49
C ASP A 297 18.19 -32.46 11.67
N GLN A 298 19.07 -32.89 10.75
CA GLN A 298 20.46 -32.45 10.73
C GLN A 298 20.58 -30.95 10.41
N MET A 299 19.81 -30.44 9.45
CA MET A 299 19.77 -29.01 9.12
C MET A 299 19.35 -28.17 10.33
N LYS A 300 18.29 -28.56 11.04
CA LYS A 300 17.84 -27.85 12.25
C LYS A 300 18.93 -27.77 13.32
N LYS A 301 19.73 -28.84 13.48
CA LYS A 301 20.86 -28.87 14.43
C LYS A 301 22.00 -27.93 14.01
N HIS A 302 22.27 -27.80 12.71
CA HIS A 302 23.39 -27.00 12.20
C HIS A 302 23.04 -25.51 12.01
N PHE A 303 21.82 -25.22 11.57
CA PHE A 303 21.41 -23.90 11.09
C PHE A 303 20.30 -23.25 11.93
N GLY A 304 19.76 -23.96 12.93
CA GLY A 304 18.73 -23.47 13.84
C GLY A 304 17.29 -23.81 13.42
N LEU A 305 16.32 -23.23 14.12
CA LEU A 305 14.90 -23.60 13.97
C LEU A 305 14.18 -22.87 12.84
N SER A 306 14.80 -21.87 12.21
CA SER A 306 14.27 -21.16 11.04
C SER A 306 14.42 -22.02 9.77
N CYS A 307 13.81 -23.20 9.78
CA CYS A 307 13.86 -24.15 8.67
C CYS A 307 12.47 -24.69 8.33
N HIS A 308 12.24 -25.07 7.07
CA HIS A 308 11.02 -25.75 6.61
C HIS A 308 11.33 -26.94 5.69
N LEU A 309 10.51 -27.98 5.75
CA LEU A 309 10.52 -29.11 4.82
C LEU A 309 9.33 -28.95 3.87
N LEU A 310 9.59 -28.44 2.67
CA LEU A 310 8.57 -28.25 1.64
C LEU A 310 8.49 -29.52 0.80
N ARG A 311 7.33 -30.15 0.73
CA ARG A 311 7.13 -31.36 -0.10
C ARG A 311 6.45 -30.95 -1.39
N LEU A 312 7.10 -31.25 -2.52
CA LEU A 312 6.59 -30.96 -3.86
C LEU A 312 6.62 -32.23 -4.70
N ARG A 313 5.63 -32.41 -5.56
CA ARG A 313 5.64 -33.50 -6.55
C ARG A 313 6.63 -33.22 -7.68
N SER A 314 7.25 -34.25 -8.25
CA SER A 314 8.08 -34.15 -9.47
C SER A 314 7.29 -33.97 -10.75
N GLY A 315 6.00 -34.34 -10.74
CA GLY A 315 5.15 -34.30 -11.93
C GLY A 315 5.30 -32.96 -12.63
N GLY A 316 5.70 -33.00 -13.92
CA GLY A 316 6.17 -31.84 -14.70
C GLY A 316 5.13 -30.73 -14.87
N LYS A 317 4.99 -30.15 -16.07
CA LYS A 317 3.95 -29.14 -16.28
C LYS A 317 2.57 -29.75 -16.00
N THR A 318 1.92 -29.28 -14.93
CA THR A 318 0.56 -29.68 -14.56
C THR A 318 -0.42 -29.02 -15.53
N ALA A 319 -1.34 -29.79 -16.09
CA ALA A 319 -2.37 -29.28 -16.98
C ALA A 319 -3.60 -28.87 -16.18
N ILE A 320 -4.32 -27.84 -16.62
CA ILE A 320 -5.58 -27.42 -15.97
C ILE A 320 -6.67 -28.50 -16.01
N THR A 321 -6.51 -29.50 -16.88
CA THR A 321 -7.40 -30.66 -17.01
C THR A 321 -7.13 -31.74 -15.96
N ASP A 322 -6.04 -31.67 -15.21
CA ASP A 322 -5.74 -32.64 -14.16
C ASP A 322 -6.68 -32.41 -12.97
N ASP A 323 -7.22 -33.49 -12.39
CA ASP A 323 -8.29 -33.41 -11.37
C ASP A 323 -7.92 -32.57 -10.12
N ASP A 324 -6.64 -32.55 -9.75
CA ASP A 324 -6.12 -31.83 -8.57
C ASP A 324 -5.35 -30.54 -8.94
N ALA A 325 -5.48 -30.03 -10.18
CA ALA A 325 -4.77 -28.85 -10.61
C ALA A 325 -5.41 -27.55 -10.10
N VAL A 326 -4.58 -26.67 -9.56
CA VAL A 326 -4.96 -25.32 -9.14
C VAL A 326 -4.20 -24.29 -9.97
N LEU A 327 -4.93 -23.29 -10.48
CA LEU A 327 -4.35 -22.15 -11.19
C LEU A 327 -3.45 -21.35 -10.24
N VAL A 328 -2.21 -21.12 -10.66
CA VAL A 328 -1.27 -20.30 -9.90
C VAL A 328 -1.63 -18.84 -10.15
N PRO A 329 -1.93 -18.05 -9.09
CA PRO A 329 -2.28 -16.66 -9.28
C PRO A 329 -1.10 -15.88 -9.85
N THR A 330 -1.39 -14.87 -10.67
CA THR A 330 -0.36 -13.91 -11.10
C THR A 330 -0.02 -12.99 -9.94
N SER A 331 1.27 -12.74 -9.69
CA SER A 331 1.66 -11.77 -8.66
C SER A 331 1.13 -10.37 -8.99
N GLN A 332 0.44 -9.77 -8.04
CA GLN A 332 -0.21 -8.47 -8.16
C GLN A 332 0.77 -7.29 -8.02
N TRP A 333 1.96 -7.53 -7.48
CA TRP A 333 2.94 -6.51 -7.09
C TRP A 333 4.22 -6.53 -7.93
N ARG A 334 4.04 -6.88 -9.20
CA ARG A 334 5.05 -6.77 -10.25
C ARG A 334 5.27 -5.33 -10.67
N SER A 335 6.46 -5.01 -11.14
CA SER A 335 6.74 -3.70 -11.73
C SER A 335 5.99 -3.52 -13.05
N ALA A 336 5.87 -2.27 -13.51
CA ALA A 336 5.26 -2.00 -14.80
C ALA A 336 6.06 -2.62 -15.96
N ALA A 337 7.39 -2.52 -15.93
CA ALA A 337 8.26 -3.17 -16.93
C ALA A 337 8.06 -4.69 -17.00
N GLU A 338 7.94 -5.37 -15.87
CA GLU A 338 7.75 -6.83 -15.84
C GLU A 338 6.42 -7.24 -16.49
N GLU A 339 5.36 -6.48 -16.20
CA GLU A 339 4.04 -6.75 -16.78
C GLU A 339 4.01 -6.42 -18.28
N LEU A 340 4.61 -5.32 -18.71
CA LEU A 340 4.77 -4.97 -20.12
C LEU A 340 5.55 -6.06 -20.88
N ALA A 341 6.66 -6.55 -20.31
CA ALA A 341 7.43 -7.64 -20.91
C ALA A 341 6.58 -8.92 -21.02
N SER A 342 5.79 -9.24 -19.99
CA SER A 342 4.87 -10.37 -20.00
C SER A 342 3.77 -10.23 -21.05
N ILE A 343 3.25 -9.01 -21.24
CA ILE A 343 2.24 -8.70 -22.25
C ILE A 343 2.81 -8.89 -23.66
N ARG A 344 3.98 -8.30 -23.94
CA ARG A 344 4.65 -8.40 -25.24
C ARG A 344 5.01 -9.86 -25.59
N ALA A 345 5.40 -10.65 -24.59
CA ALA A 345 5.68 -12.07 -24.78
C ALA A 345 4.42 -12.87 -25.15
N LYS A 346 3.27 -12.58 -24.53
CA LYS A 346 1.99 -13.25 -24.84
C LYS A 346 1.49 -12.97 -26.26
N ASP A 347 1.76 -11.79 -26.79
CA ASP A 347 1.39 -11.44 -28.16
C ASP A 347 2.23 -12.24 -29.19
N THR A 348 3.35 -12.84 -28.76
CA THR A 348 4.25 -13.64 -29.61
C THR A 348 4.07 -15.15 -29.41
N GLU A 349 3.80 -15.59 -28.18
CA GLU A 349 3.65 -17.00 -27.80
C GLU A 349 2.44 -17.22 -26.89
N GLU A 350 1.55 -18.16 -27.26
CA GLU A 350 0.47 -18.63 -26.38
C GLU A 350 1.05 -19.48 -25.23
N ASN A 351 1.46 -18.81 -24.16
CA ASN A 351 1.90 -19.49 -22.95
C ASN A 351 0.67 -19.88 -22.08
N PRO A 352 0.41 -21.19 -21.87
CA PRO A 352 -0.73 -21.63 -21.08
C PRO A 352 -0.59 -21.17 -19.63
N PRO A 353 -1.72 -20.98 -18.91
CA PRO A 353 -1.69 -20.62 -17.51
C PRO A 353 -0.91 -21.64 -16.68
N LEU A 354 -0.05 -21.16 -15.79
CA LEU A 354 0.70 -22.03 -14.88
C LEU A 354 -0.24 -22.62 -13.83
N CYS A 355 -0.17 -23.95 -13.68
CA CYS A 355 -0.93 -24.71 -12.70
C CYS A 355 0.02 -25.51 -11.81
N LEU A 356 -0.41 -25.77 -10.58
CA LEU A 356 0.27 -26.65 -9.63
C LEU A 356 -0.74 -27.63 -9.05
N PRO A 357 -0.33 -28.84 -8.63
CA PRO A 357 -1.17 -29.70 -7.81
C PRO A 357 -1.60 -28.98 -6.53
N GLU A 358 -2.85 -29.19 -6.07
CA GLU A 358 -3.38 -28.57 -4.85
C GLU A 358 -2.46 -28.81 -3.64
N THR A 359 -1.86 -30.00 -3.55
CA THR A 359 -0.91 -30.36 -2.49
C THR A 359 0.33 -29.46 -2.49
N ASP A 360 0.87 -29.14 -3.67
CA ASP A 360 2.06 -28.31 -3.84
C ASP A 360 1.72 -26.84 -3.53
N ALA A 361 0.61 -26.34 -4.09
CA ALA A 361 0.13 -24.99 -3.85
C ALA A 361 -0.15 -24.76 -2.35
N SER A 362 -0.85 -25.69 -1.70
CA SER A 362 -1.12 -25.64 -0.26
C SER A 362 0.17 -25.75 0.58
N GLY A 363 1.13 -26.57 0.14
CA GLY A 363 2.45 -26.69 0.78
C GLY A 363 3.21 -25.37 0.76
N ILE A 364 3.26 -24.70 -0.39
CA ILE A 364 3.89 -23.38 -0.55
C ILE A 364 3.17 -22.34 0.32
N CYS A 365 1.83 -22.27 0.28
CA CYS A 365 1.04 -21.39 1.15
C CYS A 365 1.40 -21.57 2.63
N THR A 366 1.47 -22.82 3.08
CA THR A 366 1.77 -23.16 4.47
C THR A 366 3.19 -22.72 4.84
N MET A 367 4.18 -23.03 4.00
CA MET A 367 5.57 -22.61 4.20
C MET A 367 5.69 -21.10 4.33
N VAL A 368 5.13 -20.34 3.39
CA VAL A 368 5.25 -18.87 3.36
C VAL A 368 4.59 -18.25 4.60
N ARG A 369 3.42 -18.77 4.99
CA ARG A 369 2.71 -18.33 6.20
C ARG A 369 3.49 -18.62 7.47
N GLU A 370 3.97 -19.86 7.63
CA GLU A 370 4.73 -20.28 8.81
C GLU A 370 6.06 -19.52 8.93
N MET A 371 6.80 -19.39 7.82
CA MET A 371 8.01 -18.57 7.75
C MET A 371 7.74 -17.15 8.26
N THR A 372 6.66 -16.53 7.77
CA THR A 372 6.34 -15.16 8.13
C THR A 372 5.95 -15.04 9.60
N GLN A 373 5.02 -15.87 10.08
CA GLN A 373 4.47 -15.80 11.43
C GLN A 373 5.46 -16.23 12.51
N MET A 374 6.30 -17.24 12.23
CA MET A 374 7.14 -17.90 13.23
C MET A 374 8.59 -17.41 13.20
N SER A 375 9.04 -16.82 12.10
CA SER A 375 10.45 -16.42 11.94
C SER A 375 10.61 -14.95 11.56
N VAL A 376 9.99 -14.49 10.46
CA VAL A 376 10.19 -13.11 9.95
C VAL A 376 9.65 -12.07 10.93
N VAL A 377 8.37 -12.16 11.33
CA VAL A 377 7.77 -11.20 12.26
C VAL A 377 8.50 -11.20 13.62
N PRO A 378 8.74 -12.34 14.29
CA PRO A 378 9.48 -12.34 15.55
C PRO A 378 10.92 -11.81 15.43
N PHE A 379 11.59 -12.03 14.29
CA PHE A 379 12.90 -11.45 14.02
C PHE A 379 12.82 -9.91 13.95
N MET A 380 11.88 -9.39 13.18
CA MET A 380 11.66 -7.94 13.07
C MET A 380 11.30 -7.31 14.42
N GLU A 381 10.41 -7.92 15.19
CA GLU A 381 10.04 -7.47 16.54
C GLU A 381 11.26 -7.37 17.46
N ARG A 382 12.15 -8.38 17.43
CA ARG A 382 13.40 -8.37 18.21
C ARG A 382 14.36 -7.28 17.74
N CYS A 383 14.51 -7.09 16.43
CA CYS A 383 15.33 -6.01 15.87
C CYS A 383 14.80 -4.64 16.30
N ILE A 384 13.49 -4.42 16.22
CA ILE A 384 12.84 -3.18 16.67
C ILE A 384 13.12 -2.96 18.16
N ALA A 385 12.88 -3.95 19.02
CA ALA A 385 13.14 -3.82 20.46
C ALA A 385 14.61 -3.47 20.74
N THR A 386 15.54 -4.17 20.09
CA THR A 386 16.99 -3.97 20.26
C THR A 386 17.43 -2.56 19.83
N TRP A 387 17.05 -2.12 18.63
CA TRP A 387 17.43 -0.80 18.13
C TRP A 387 16.71 0.33 18.87
N ASN A 388 15.48 0.09 19.36
CA ASN A 388 14.75 1.07 20.15
C ASN A 388 15.44 1.30 21.49
N ASP A 389 15.86 0.24 22.18
CA ASP A 389 16.56 0.34 23.47
C ASP A 389 17.97 0.90 23.33
N GLN A 390 18.69 0.49 22.29
CA GLN A 390 20.11 0.87 22.11
C GLN A 390 20.29 2.28 21.54
N VAL A 391 19.44 2.70 20.61
CA VAL A 391 19.67 3.93 19.83
C VAL A 391 18.56 4.95 20.05
N ALA A 392 17.31 4.56 19.86
CA ALA A 392 16.22 5.53 19.74
C ALA A 392 15.73 6.06 21.11
N SER A 393 15.63 5.22 22.14
CA SER A 393 15.20 5.60 23.50
C SER A 393 16.13 6.62 24.15
N ARG A 394 17.45 6.46 23.96
CA ARG A 394 18.48 7.38 24.44
C ARG A 394 18.33 8.78 23.85
N ARG A 395 17.84 8.88 22.61
CA ARG A 395 17.61 10.14 21.90
C ARG A 395 16.24 10.77 22.22
N ARG A 396 15.23 9.98 22.60
CA ARG A 396 13.90 10.48 23.01
C ARG A 396 13.87 11.12 24.40
N GLY A 397 14.76 10.71 25.30
CA GLY A 397 14.83 11.24 26.66
C GLY A 397 15.23 12.72 26.74
N LEU A 398 14.90 13.38 27.86
CA LEU A 398 15.23 14.78 28.13
C LEU A 398 16.72 15.09 27.86
N SER A 399 17.63 14.20 28.29
CA SER A 399 19.07 14.36 28.07
C SER A 399 19.48 14.39 26.59
N GLY A 400 18.83 13.61 25.72
CA GLY A 400 19.17 13.51 24.28
C GLY A 400 18.77 14.76 23.47
N ARG A 401 17.62 15.37 23.79
CA ARG A 401 17.16 16.62 23.14
C ARG A 401 18.03 17.82 23.52
N PHE A 402 18.62 17.83 24.72
CA PHE A 402 19.53 18.90 25.17
C PHE A 402 20.97 18.72 24.67
N LEU A 403 21.47 17.50 24.46
CA LEU A 403 22.85 17.25 23.99
C LEU A 403 23.09 17.64 22.51
N SER A 404 22.09 17.48 21.64
CA SER A 404 22.17 17.93 20.22
C SER A 404 22.07 19.47 20.08
N MET A 405 21.44 20.12 21.07
CA MET A 405 21.18 21.56 21.06
C MET A 405 22.23 22.36 21.85
N SER A 406 22.79 21.83 22.94
CA SER A 406 23.79 22.51 23.78
C SER A 406 25.17 22.63 23.12
N LYS A 407 25.51 21.71 22.20
CA LYS A 407 26.71 21.82 21.35
C LYS A 407 26.67 23.01 20.39
N ARG A 408 25.49 23.59 20.14
CA ARG A 408 25.31 24.70 19.19
C ARG A 408 25.43 26.08 19.83
N TYR A 409 25.40 26.19 21.16
CA TYR A 409 25.38 27.49 21.86
C TYR A 409 26.46 27.69 22.94
N PHE A 410 27.25 26.66 23.29
CA PHE A 410 28.37 26.78 24.26
C PHE A 410 29.77 26.56 23.67
N GLY A 411 29.90 26.51 22.34
CA GLY A 411 31.20 26.35 21.65
C GLY A 411 31.69 27.64 21.02
N SER A 412 32.16 28.60 21.81
CA SER A 412 32.91 29.75 21.32
C SER A 412 34.30 29.78 21.97
N SER A 413 35.30 30.00 21.12
CA SER A 413 36.72 30.21 21.40
C SER A 413 37.58 28.98 21.73
N SER A 414 38.16 28.36 20.69
CA SER A 414 39.63 28.26 20.54
C SER A 414 40.05 27.48 19.28
N SER A 415 40.96 28.10 18.54
CA SER A 415 41.90 27.49 17.58
C SER A 415 41.38 26.96 16.23
N ARG A 416 42.08 27.42 15.20
CA ARG A 416 41.93 27.17 13.78
C ARG A 416 42.35 25.73 13.42
N ASN A 417 41.75 25.23 12.33
CA ASN A 417 42.13 24.05 11.56
C ASN A 417 41.76 22.65 12.12
N SER A 418 40.49 22.27 11.98
CA SER A 418 40.13 20.89 11.61
C SER A 418 38.80 20.83 10.85
N THR A 419 38.83 20.02 9.80
CA THR A 419 37.81 19.69 8.81
C THR A 419 36.65 18.87 9.38
N SER A 420 35.48 19.00 8.75
CA SER A 420 34.26 18.16 8.85
C SER A 420 33.55 18.10 10.21
N SER A 421 32.32 18.62 10.24
CA SER A 421 31.31 18.19 11.21
C SER A 421 31.18 16.67 11.15
N SER A 422 31.35 16.00 12.29
CA SER A 422 31.29 14.54 12.51
C SER A 422 29.92 13.92 12.17
N SER A 423 29.48 14.00 10.92
CA SER A 423 28.34 13.25 10.38
C SER A 423 28.83 11.92 9.81
N ASN A 424 28.04 10.87 9.99
CA ASN A 424 28.28 9.56 9.34
C ASN A 424 27.79 9.53 7.88
N TYR A 425 27.20 10.62 7.39
CA TYR A 425 26.72 10.72 6.02
C TYR A 425 27.90 10.87 5.06
N ASP A 426 27.99 9.97 4.10
CA ASP A 426 28.93 10.09 3.00
C ASP A 426 28.26 10.78 1.80
N PRO A 427 28.63 12.05 1.49
CA PRO A 427 28.05 12.77 0.36
C PRO A 427 28.48 12.20 -1.00
N VAL A 428 29.57 11.42 -1.07
CA VAL A 428 30.05 10.82 -2.33
C VAL A 428 29.17 9.63 -2.71
N THR A 429 28.89 8.74 -1.77
CA THR A 429 27.96 7.63 -1.99
C THR A 429 26.50 8.00 -1.75
N ALA A 430 26.24 9.24 -1.32
CA ALA A 430 24.93 9.74 -0.90
C ALA A 430 24.21 8.80 0.08
N SER A 431 24.96 8.23 1.04
CA SER A 431 24.45 7.18 1.90
C SER A 431 25.07 7.18 3.30
N TYR A 432 24.39 6.53 4.25
CA TYR A 432 24.94 6.22 5.56
C TYR A 432 25.45 4.77 5.60
N PRO A 433 26.55 4.48 6.31
CA PRO A 433 26.92 3.11 6.65
C PRO A 433 25.79 2.39 7.40
N PRO A 434 25.48 1.11 7.10
CA PRO A 434 24.33 0.41 7.69
C PRO A 434 24.38 0.25 9.22
N THR A 435 25.59 0.36 9.79
CA THR A 435 25.85 0.25 11.23
C THR A 435 25.76 1.60 11.95
N SER A 436 25.61 2.71 11.23
CA SER A 436 25.46 4.04 11.84
C SER A 436 24.15 4.12 12.62
N PRO A 437 24.09 4.91 13.71
CA PRO A 437 22.85 5.09 14.46
C PRO A 437 21.74 5.70 13.61
N GLU A 438 22.07 6.57 12.65
CA GLU A 438 21.11 7.15 11.71
C GLU A 438 20.47 6.07 10.82
N ALA A 439 21.28 5.17 10.25
CA ALA A 439 20.79 4.07 9.40
C ALA A 439 20.00 3.03 10.22
N GLN A 440 20.45 2.68 11.43
CA GLN A 440 19.75 1.77 12.32
C GLN A 440 18.39 2.33 12.75
N MET A 441 18.30 3.62 13.06
CA MET A 441 17.02 4.27 13.36
C MET A 441 16.10 4.32 12.14
N ARG A 442 16.63 4.58 10.94
CA ARG A 442 15.82 4.52 9.71
C ARG A 442 15.24 3.12 9.51
N LYS A 443 16.07 2.08 9.62
CA LYS A 443 15.65 0.68 9.52
C LYS A 443 14.64 0.29 10.61
N LEU A 444 14.81 0.76 11.84
CA LEU A 444 13.82 0.61 12.92
C LEU A 444 12.47 1.21 12.54
N ALA A 445 12.46 2.43 12.00
CA ALA A 445 11.23 3.11 11.63
C ALA A 445 10.50 2.39 10.49
N ASP A 446 11.24 1.95 9.47
CA ASP A 446 10.72 1.20 8.33
C ASP A 446 10.21 -0.19 8.76
N PHE A 447 10.89 -0.88 9.69
CA PHE A 447 10.41 -2.14 10.29
C PHE A 447 9.13 -1.93 11.09
N ALA A 448 9.07 -0.90 11.92
CA ALA A 448 7.87 -0.54 12.67
C ALA A 448 6.70 -0.22 11.72
N PHE A 449 6.96 0.47 10.62
CA PHE A 449 5.97 0.76 9.59
C PHE A 449 5.45 -0.53 8.92
N MET A 450 6.35 -1.42 8.48
CA MET A 450 5.97 -2.72 7.90
C MET A 450 5.14 -3.59 8.86
N LEU A 451 5.45 -3.54 10.16
CA LEU A 451 4.71 -4.23 11.22
C LEU A 451 3.47 -3.46 11.71
N ARG A 452 3.15 -2.32 11.09
CA ARG A 452 1.98 -1.48 11.39
C ARG A 452 1.99 -0.85 12.80
N ASP A 453 3.16 -0.70 13.43
CA ASP A 453 3.37 0.17 14.60
C ASP A 453 3.63 1.61 14.14
N TRP A 454 2.55 2.26 13.68
CA TRP A 454 2.59 3.61 13.11
C TRP A 454 3.08 4.66 14.10
N LYS A 455 2.86 4.43 15.41
CA LYS A 455 3.25 5.38 16.46
C LYS A 455 4.75 5.38 16.67
N LEU A 456 5.36 4.19 16.78
CA LEU A 456 6.81 4.09 16.87
C LEU A 456 7.46 4.61 15.58
N ALA A 457 6.94 4.23 14.41
CA ALA A 457 7.42 4.70 13.12
C ALA A 457 7.41 6.24 13.04
N HIS A 458 6.25 6.87 13.28
CA HIS A 458 6.08 8.34 13.28
C HIS A 458 7.12 9.03 14.16
N SER A 459 7.22 8.62 15.44
CA SER A 459 8.14 9.26 16.39
C SER A 459 9.61 9.06 16.03
N THR A 460 9.96 7.98 15.33
CA THR A 460 11.34 7.72 14.88
C THR A 460 11.69 8.59 13.67
N TYR A 461 10.81 8.66 12.67
CA TYR A 461 11.03 9.51 11.50
C TYR A 461 11.11 11.00 11.88
N ASP A 462 10.27 11.45 12.83
CA ASP A 462 10.27 12.85 13.29
C ASP A 462 11.64 13.27 13.88
N LEU A 463 12.29 12.38 14.64
CA LEU A 463 13.66 12.59 15.11
C LEU A 463 14.65 12.69 13.94
N LEU A 464 14.61 11.70 13.05
CA LEU A 464 15.55 11.57 11.93
C LEU A 464 15.49 12.73 10.95
N ARG A 465 14.32 13.34 10.72
CA ARG A 465 14.21 14.52 9.84
C ARG A 465 15.21 15.60 10.20
N THR A 466 15.37 15.88 11.49
CA THR A 466 16.26 16.95 11.96
C THR A 466 17.72 16.57 11.79
N ASP A 467 18.08 15.32 12.07
CA ASP A 467 19.43 14.77 11.86
C ASP A 467 19.82 14.84 10.38
N PHE A 468 18.96 14.35 9.48
CA PHE A 468 19.20 14.39 8.04
C PHE A 468 19.30 15.80 7.46
N ASN A 469 18.54 16.76 8.00
CA ASN A 469 18.66 18.17 7.61
C ASN A 469 20.03 18.75 8.00
N ASN A 470 20.51 18.44 9.20
CA ASN A 470 21.80 18.91 9.69
C ASN A 470 22.95 18.38 8.82
N ASP A 471 22.84 17.13 8.39
CA ASP A 471 23.81 16.45 7.54
C ASP A 471 23.69 16.84 6.06
N LYS A 472 22.67 17.62 5.70
CA LYS A 472 22.32 17.96 4.31
C LYS A 472 22.07 16.72 3.44
N ALA A 473 21.62 15.63 4.06
CA ALA A 473 21.21 14.40 3.39
C ALA A 473 19.79 14.57 2.83
N TRP A 474 19.64 15.41 1.80
CA TRP A 474 18.33 15.91 1.34
C TRP A 474 17.32 14.83 0.96
N LYS A 475 17.78 13.70 0.39
CA LYS A 475 16.89 12.60 0.00
C LYS A 475 16.37 11.84 1.22
N TYR A 476 17.23 11.59 2.21
CA TYR A 476 16.84 11.04 3.51
C TYR A 476 15.90 11.99 4.27
N HIS A 477 16.19 13.29 4.22
CA HIS A 477 15.36 14.33 4.81
C HIS A 477 13.95 14.33 4.19
N ALA A 478 13.86 14.29 2.85
CA ALA A 478 12.59 14.21 2.13
C ALA A 478 11.78 12.95 2.51
N ALA A 479 12.41 11.77 2.51
CA ALA A 479 11.75 10.51 2.88
C ALA A 479 11.34 10.45 4.35
N ALA A 480 12.11 11.04 5.26
CA ALA A 480 11.73 11.14 6.66
C ALA A 480 10.49 12.04 6.79
N HIS A 481 10.43 13.18 6.09
CA HIS A 481 9.26 14.05 6.07
C HIS A 481 8.00 13.37 5.54
N GLU A 482 8.12 12.68 4.40
CA GLU A 482 7.04 11.89 3.83
C GLU A 482 6.52 10.86 4.84
N MET A 483 7.42 10.03 5.37
CA MET A 483 7.01 8.94 6.25
C MET A 483 6.53 9.41 7.63
N THR A 484 7.03 10.54 8.14
CA THR A 484 6.47 11.16 9.36
C THR A 484 5.00 11.54 9.16
N ALA A 485 4.66 12.18 8.04
CA ALA A 485 3.29 12.59 7.72
C ALA A 485 2.37 11.38 7.49
N ILE A 486 2.80 10.43 6.65
CA ILE A 486 2.05 9.20 6.35
C ILE A 486 1.77 8.40 7.62
N SER A 487 2.79 8.18 8.45
CA SER A 487 2.64 7.44 9.71
C SER A 487 1.67 8.15 10.65
N LEU A 488 1.73 9.49 10.75
CA LEU A 488 0.81 10.27 11.58
C LEU A 488 -0.65 10.08 11.14
N ILE A 489 -0.92 10.16 9.84
CA ILE A 489 -2.27 9.97 9.29
C ILE A 489 -2.80 8.55 9.59
N LEU A 490 -1.92 7.54 9.50
CA LEU A 490 -2.23 6.13 9.74
C LEU A 490 -2.44 5.76 11.21
N THR A 491 -1.93 6.54 12.18
CA THR A 491 -2.13 6.26 13.62
C THR A 491 -3.59 6.18 14.05
N GLY A 492 -4.54 6.67 13.24
CA GLY A 492 -5.97 6.71 13.55
C GLY A 492 -6.36 7.82 14.52
N THR A 493 -5.40 8.58 15.05
CA THR A 493 -5.67 9.74 15.91
C THR A 493 -6.53 10.76 15.16
N PRO A 494 -7.56 11.37 15.78
CA PRO A 494 -8.39 12.39 15.14
C PRO A 494 -7.52 13.56 14.64
N LEU A 495 -7.54 13.80 13.32
CA LEU A 495 -6.77 14.90 12.73
C LEU A 495 -7.54 16.20 12.87
N THR A 496 -7.21 17.01 13.88
CA THR A 496 -7.76 18.36 14.04
C THR A 496 -7.32 19.26 12.87
N GLY A 497 -8.06 20.35 12.61
CA GLY A 497 -7.66 21.32 11.59
C GLY A 497 -6.24 21.86 11.80
N LYS A 498 -5.88 22.11 13.06
CA LYS A 498 -4.56 22.56 13.49
C LYS A 498 -3.46 21.55 13.12
N ILE A 499 -3.63 20.27 13.44
CA ILE A 499 -2.64 19.23 13.09
C ILE A 499 -2.47 19.13 11.57
N ARG A 500 -3.57 19.23 10.80
CA ARG A 500 -3.49 19.18 9.35
C ARG A 500 -2.69 20.35 8.77
N GLN A 501 -2.98 21.57 9.20
CA GLN A 501 -2.40 22.80 8.65
C GLN A 501 -1.00 23.12 9.19
N GLU A 502 -0.74 22.91 10.49
CA GLU A 502 0.54 23.30 11.12
C GLU A 502 1.56 22.15 11.16
N THR A 503 1.14 20.91 10.87
CA THR A 503 2.03 19.74 10.95
C THR A 503 2.07 18.96 9.64
N ILE A 504 0.96 18.38 9.20
CA ILE A 504 0.93 17.48 8.04
C ILE A 504 1.25 18.22 6.75
N GLU A 505 0.62 19.37 6.53
CA GLU A 505 0.82 20.15 5.31
C GLU A 505 2.28 20.62 5.14
N PRO A 506 2.91 21.27 6.14
CA PRO A 506 4.33 21.62 6.07
C PRO A 506 5.25 20.41 5.88
N MET A 507 4.90 19.25 6.44
CA MET A 507 5.66 18.00 6.25
C MET A 507 5.65 17.57 4.79
N ILE A 508 4.47 17.50 4.16
CA ILE A 508 4.31 17.10 2.75
C ILE A 508 4.95 18.14 1.84
N ASP A 509 4.78 19.44 2.12
CA ASP A 509 5.41 20.53 1.36
C ASP A 509 6.93 20.40 1.33
N LEU A 510 7.55 20.22 2.50
CA LEU A 510 9.00 20.08 2.63
C LEU A 510 9.52 18.77 2.02
N ALA A 511 8.77 17.67 2.11
CA ALA A 511 9.11 16.44 1.42
C ALA A 511 9.15 16.67 -0.10
N CYS A 512 8.08 17.21 -0.68
CA CYS A 512 7.97 17.45 -2.11
C CYS A 512 9.01 18.45 -2.60
N TYR A 513 9.21 19.55 -1.87
CA TYR A 513 10.23 20.53 -2.20
C TYR A 513 11.63 19.90 -2.20
N SER A 514 11.96 19.11 -1.17
CA SER A 514 13.28 18.47 -1.07
C SER A 514 13.48 17.44 -2.17
N TYR A 515 12.50 16.59 -2.46
CA TYR A 515 12.57 15.62 -3.55
C TYR A 515 12.80 16.31 -4.90
N ILE A 516 12.03 17.33 -5.23
CA ILE A 516 12.10 17.98 -6.55
C ILE A 516 13.32 18.92 -6.63
N ALA A 517 13.42 19.90 -5.73
CA ALA A 517 14.39 20.98 -5.86
C ALA A 517 15.81 20.63 -5.37
N ARG A 518 15.96 19.59 -4.53
CA ARG A 518 17.27 19.19 -3.99
C ARG A 518 17.77 17.86 -4.56
N CYS A 519 16.87 16.98 -4.99
CA CYS A 519 17.22 15.62 -5.39
C CYS A 519 16.80 15.25 -6.82
N SER A 520 16.00 16.07 -7.51
CA SER A 520 15.40 15.73 -8.82
C SER A 520 14.65 14.38 -8.83
N ALA A 521 14.11 13.98 -7.68
CA ALA A 521 13.48 12.69 -7.43
C ALA A 521 11.96 12.77 -7.70
N THR A 522 11.59 12.84 -8.97
CA THR A 522 10.19 13.11 -9.40
C THR A 522 9.22 12.03 -8.96
N TYR A 523 9.55 10.74 -9.08
CA TYR A 523 8.61 9.72 -8.60
C TYR A 523 8.52 9.64 -7.10
N SER A 524 9.58 9.89 -6.33
CA SER A 524 9.43 9.93 -4.87
C SER A 524 8.50 11.07 -4.44
N ALA A 525 8.60 12.23 -5.11
CA ALA A 525 7.66 13.33 -4.88
C ALA A 525 6.22 12.96 -5.27
N LEU A 526 6.03 12.35 -6.44
CA LEU A 526 4.70 11.92 -6.92
C LEU A 526 4.10 10.84 -6.00
N ARG A 527 4.89 9.84 -5.60
CA ARG A 527 4.52 8.79 -4.65
C ARG A 527 4.06 9.39 -3.32
N CYS A 528 4.84 10.32 -2.76
CA CYS A 528 4.49 11.04 -1.53
C CYS A 528 3.12 11.71 -1.65
N LEU A 529 2.88 12.43 -2.74
CA LEU A 529 1.60 13.11 -2.99
C LEU A 529 0.44 12.12 -3.14
N LEU A 530 0.57 11.09 -3.99
CA LEU A 530 -0.50 10.12 -4.24
C LEU A 530 -0.89 9.35 -2.96
N VAL A 531 0.09 8.92 -2.16
CA VAL A 531 -0.17 8.25 -0.88
C VAL A 531 -0.85 9.21 0.11
N ALA A 532 -0.37 10.45 0.22
CA ALA A 532 -0.99 11.45 1.10
C ALA A 532 -2.43 11.77 0.71
N VAL A 533 -2.71 11.93 -0.60
CA VAL A 533 -4.07 12.15 -1.14
C VAL A 533 -5.01 11.05 -0.65
N GLU A 534 -4.67 9.79 -0.88
CA GLU A 534 -5.54 8.67 -0.53
C GLU A 534 -5.77 8.53 0.98
N LEU A 535 -4.71 8.67 1.78
CA LEU A 535 -4.86 8.59 3.23
C LEU A 535 -5.69 9.74 3.79
N LEU A 536 -5.53 10.97 3.28
CA LEU A 536 -6.33 12.12 3.71
C LEU A 536 -7.80 11.99 3.29
N ARG A 537 -8.08 11.43 2.09
CA ARG A 537 -9.45 11.12 1.66
C ARG A 537 -10.15 10.18 2.63
N LEU A 538 -9.47 9.12 3.06
CA LEU A 538 -10.01 8.15 4.01
C LEU A 538 -10.35 8.77 5.38
N ARG A 539 -9.72 9.90 5.74
CA ARG A 539 -10.05 10.60 7.00
C ARG A 539 -11.36 11.38 6.93
N GLY A 540 -11.85 11.71 5.73
CA GLY A 540 -13.09 12.44 5.53
C GLY A 540 -13.07 13.90 6.02
N GLY A 541 -14.23 14.55 5.99
CA GLY A 541 -14.40 15.92 6.48
C GLY A 541 -13.49 16.94 5.78
N GLY A 542 -12.87 17.83 6.55
CA GLY A 542 -11.97 18.85 6.01
C GLY A 542 -10.65 18.31 5.45
N ALA A 543 -10.28 17.05 5.74
CA ALA A 543 -9.08 16.43 5.16
C ALA A 543 -9.24 16.16 3.66
N VAL A 544 -10.48 16.03 3.18
CA VAL A 544 -10.81 15.81 1.77
C VAL A 544 -10.46 17.02 0.90
N ASP A 545 -10.60 18.24 1.43
CA ASP A 545 -10.20 19.44 0.69
C ASP A 545 -8.67 19.52 0.53
N GLU A 546 -7.94 19.14 1.59
CA GLU A 546 -6.47 19.05 1.53
C GLU A 546 -6.03 17.94 0.58
N ALA A 547 -6.72 16.80 0.58
CA ALA A 547 -6.46 15.74 -0.40
C ALA A 547 -6.64 16.25 -1.84
N ALA A 548 -7.69 17.04 -2.12
CA ALA A 548 -7.86 17.65 -3.42
C ALA A 548 -6.73 18.64 -3.77
N LYS A 549 -6.26 19.44 -2.79
CA LYS A 549 -5.10 20.33 -2.96
C LYS A 549 -3.84 19.55 -3.35
N TRP A 550 -3.55 18.46 -2.65
CA TRP A 550 -2.38 17.62 -2.97
C TRP A 550 -2.52 16.89 -4.30
N ALA A 551 -3.73 16.45 -4.66
CA ALA A 551 -3.99 15.85 -5.97
C ALA A 551 -3.79 16.87 -7.11
N ILE A 552 -4.19 18.13 -6.92
CA ILE A 552 -3.91 19.22 -7.87
C ILE A 552 -2.40 19.39 -8.05
N ARG A 553 -1.63 19.39 -6.95
CA ARG A 553 -0.17 19.47 -7.02
C ARG A 553 0.46 18.24 -7.68
N ALA A 554 -0.11 17.05 -7.46
CA ALA A 554 0.34 15.82 -8.11
C ALA A 554 0.14 15.90 -9.62
N ARG A 555 -0.97 16.48 -10.09
CA ARG A 555 -1.25 16.71 -11.51
C ARG A 555 -0.18 17.60 -12.17
N ASP A 556 0.34 18.57 -11.43
CA ASP A 556 1.38 19.49 -11.92
C ASP A 556 2.81 18.90 -11.85
N ALA A 557 2.95 17.60 -11.53
CA ALA A 557 4.23 16.93 -11.53
C ALA A 557 4.81 16.81 -12.95
N GLN A 558 6.13 16.97 -13.05
CA GLN A 558 6.86 16.75 -14.29
C GLN A 558 6.83 15.26 -14.69
N SER A 559 6.99 14.96 -15.98
CA SER A 559 7.05 13.58 -16.52
C SER A 559 5.76 12.76 -16.45
N LEU A 560 4.61 13.36 -16.10
CA LEU A 560 3.31 12.70 -16.24
C LEU A 560 2.89 12.65 -17.71
N GLY A 561 2.46 11.48 -18.17
CA GLY A 561 1.81 11.34 -19.47
C GLY A 561 0.33 11.72 -19.45
N PRO A 562 -0.33 11.77 -20.62
CA PRO A 562 -1.72 12.20 -20.77
C PRO A 562 -2.73 11.39 -19.93
N ILE A 563 -2.50 10.09 -19.75
CA ILE A 563 -3.39 9.17 -19.04
C ILE A 563 -3.27 9.37 -17.54
N SER A 564 -2.05 9.37 -17.01
CA SER A 564 -1.83 9.66 -15.58
C SER A 564 -2.33 11.06 -15.22
N HIS A 565 -2.13 12.04 -16.11
CA HIS A 565 -2.68 13.39 -15.92
C HIS A 565 -4.21 13.37 -15.83
N ALA A 566 -4.90 12.74 -16.80
CA ALA A 566 -6.36 12.62 -16.79
C ALA A 566 -6.89 11.85 -15.57
N LEU A 567 -6.23 10.76 -15.16
CA LEU A 567 -6.56 9.99 -13.96
C LEU A 567 -6.46 10.83 -12.69
N ILE A 568 -5.39 11.62 -12.55
CA ILE A 568 -5.21 12.49 -11.37
C ILE A 568 -6.24 13.63 -11.38
N THR A 569 -6.51 14.25 -12.53
CA THR A 569 -7.56 15.27 -12.68
C THR A 569 -8.93 14.72 -12.30
N GLU A 570 -9.25 13.51 -12.77
CA GLU A 570 -10.45 12.78 -12.37
C GLU A 570 -10.48 12.56 -10.85
N ARG A 571 -9.34 12.18 -10.27
CA ARG A 571 -9.19 11.94 -8.83
C ARG A 571 -9.40 13.21 -8.00
N VAL A 572 -9.02 14.39 -8.50
CA VAL A 572 -9.34 15.68 -7.84
C VAL A 572 -10.85 15.86 -7.73
N GLY A 573 -11.59 15.54 -8.81
CA GLY A 573 -13.05 15.55 -8.81
C GLY A 573 -13.62 14.59 -7.76
N ASP A 574 -13.07 13.37 -7.70
CA ASP A 574 -13.46 12.37 -6.71
C ASP A 574 -13.15 12.78 -5.27
N CYS A 575 -12.10 13.57 -5.03
CA CYS A 575 -11.86 14.15 -3.71
C CYS A 575 -13.03 15.07 -3.36
N TYR A 576 -13.36 16.02 -4.22
CA TYR A 576 -14.45 16.96 -3.92
C TYR A 576 -15.83 16.31 -3.83
N SER A 577 -16.09 15.20 -4.54
CA SER A 577 -17.37 14.49 -4.43
C SER A 577 -17.58 13.86 -3.05
N ALA A 578 -16.51 13.38 -2.40
CA ALA A 578 -16.54 12.81 -1.06
C ALA A 578 -16.91 13.82 0.05
N ARG A 579 -16.93 15.13 -0.26
CA ARG A 579 -17.34 16.17 0.69
C ARG A 579 -18.86 16.30 0.74
N LEU A 580 -19.46 15.60 1.71
CA LEU A 580 -20.88 15.71 2.02
C LEU A 580 -21.24 17.10 2.61
N GLY A 581 -22.37 17.63 2.18
CA GLY A 581 -22.93 18.87 2.73
C GLY A 581 -23.55 18.64 4.12
N LYS A 582 -23.70 19.71 4.90
CA LYS A 582 -24.37 19.69 6.21
C LYS A 582 -25.83 20.11 6.07
N GLY A 583 -26.72 19.44 6.80
CA GLY A 583 -28.15 19.74 6.87
C GLY A 583 -28.96 19.29 5.64
N SER A 584 -30.29 19.48 5.69
CA SER A 584 -31.24 19.09 4.64
C SER A 584 -30.94 19.72 3.27
N GLN A 585 -30.38 20.93 3.27
CA GLN A 585 -30.01 21.69 2.06
C GLN A 585 -28.61 21.34 1.52
N GLY A 586 -27.87 20.42 2.16
CA GLY A 586 -26.53 20.03 1.70
C GLY A 586 -25.51 21.17 1.65
N LEU A 587 -25.64 22.15 2.55
CA LEU A 587 -24.82 23.36 2.57
C LEU A 587 -23.35 23.00 2.82
N GLY A 588 -22.45 23.50 1.97
CA GLY A 588 -21.02 23.19 2.03
C GLY A 588 -20.60 21.91 1.28
N SER A 589 -21.51 21.26 0.57
CA SER A 589 -21.13 20.23 -0.42
C SER A 589 -20.29 20.85 -1.54
N ARG A 590 -19.41 20.04 -2.15
CA ARG A 590 -18.55 20.49 -3.26
C ARG A 590 -18.98 19.88 -4.60
N ARG A 591 -20.26 19.50 -4.75
CA ARG A 591 -20.79 18.82 -5.94
C ARG A 591 -20.48 19.52 -7.26
N ARG A 592 -20.76 20.83 -7.35
CA ARG A 592 -20.42 21.62 -8.56
C ARG A 592 -18.91 21.67 -8.81
N LYS A 593 -18.10 21.84 -7.76
CA LYS A 593 -16.63 21.82 -7.90
C LYS A 593 -16.14 20.45 -8.40
N ALA A 594 -16.67 19.36 -7.85
CA ALA A 594 -16.38 18.00 -8.32
C ALA A 594 -16.76 17.83 -9.81
N ALA A 595 -17.96 18.28 -10.20
CA ALA A 595 -18.43 18.24 -11.58
C ALA A 595 -17.54 19.06 -12.53
N MET A 596 -17.04 20.23 -12.09
CA MET A 596 -16.08 21.02 -12.87
C MET A 596 -14.81 20.24 -13.17
N TRP A 597 -14.23 19.59 -12.15
CA TRP A 597 -13.03 18.76 -12.31
C TRP A 597 -13.27 17.53 -13.17
N LYS A 598 -14.43 16.87 -13.05
CA LYS A 598 -14.81 15.76 -13.95
C LYS A 598 -14.98 16.24 -15.39
N MET A 599 -15.52 17.44 -15.62
CA MET A 599 -15.63 18.03 -16.95
C MET A 599 -14.24 18.35 -17.55
N LEU A 600 -13.29 18.79 -16.73
CA LEU A 600 -11.90 18.99 -17.13
C LEU A 600 -11.22 17.65 -17.45
N ALA A 601 -11.39 16.63 -16.60
CA ALA A 601 -10.88 15.29 -16.84
C ALA A 601 -11.45 14.71 -18.14
N ALA A 602 -12.73 14.93 -18.45
CA ALA A 602 -13.31 14.52 -19.72
C ALA A 602 -12.59 15.15 -20.91
N ASN A 603 -12.22 16.43 -20.84
CA ASN A 603 -11.48 17.10 -21.92
C ASN A 603 -10.07 16.51 -22.10
N GLU A 604 -9.40 16.19 -21.00
CA GLU A 604 -8.10 15.51 -21.02
C GLU A 604 -8.21 14.09 -21.58
N TRP A 605 -9.27 13.34 -21.24
CA TRP A 605 -9.54 12.03 -21.80
C TRP A 605 -9.83 12.08 -23.31
N ILE A 606 -10.54 13.10 -23.80
CA ILE A 606 -10.73 13.34 -25.24
C ILE A 606 -9.38 13.60 -25.92
N ALA A 607 -8.54 14.46 -25.32
CA ALA A 607 -7.21 14.75 -25.85
C ALA A 607 -6.31 13.50 -25.88
N ALA A 608 -6.49 12.58 -24.93
CA ALA A 608 -5.83 11.29 -24.89
C ALA A 608 -6.48 10.21 -25.79
N GLY A 609 -7.56 10.53 -26.51
CA GLY A 609 -8.27 9.61 -27.40
C GLY A 609 -9.17 8.58 -26.69
N LYS A 610 -9.37 8.69 -25.37
CA LYS A 610 -10.13 7.73 -24.55
C LYS A 610 -11.57 8.18 -24.35
N LEU A 611 -12.38 8.02 -25.39
CA LEU A 611 -13.77 8.54 -25.42
C LEU A 611 -14.69 7.87 -24.40
N ALA A 612 -14.52 6.58 -24.11
CA ALA A 612 -15.33 5.88 -23.13
C ALA A 612 -15.19 6.51 -21.73
N ARG A 613 -13.95 6.82 -21.33
CA ARG A 613 -13.66 7.48 -20.04
C ARG A 613 -14.14 8.92 -20.01
N ALA A 614 -14.02 9.64 -21.13
CA ALA A 614 -14.57 10.99 -21.24
C ALA A 614 -16.09 10.99 -21.02
N LYS A 615 -16.83 10.03 -21.59
CA LYS A 615 -18.28 9.88 -21.39
C LYS A 615 -18.64 9.63 -19.92
N ASN A 616 -17.96 8.70 -19.25
CA ASN A 616 -18.17 8.43 -17.81
C ASN A 616 -18.00 9.69 -16.95
N CYS A 617 -16.98 10.51 -17.26
CA CYS A 617 -16.77 11.78 -16.58
C CYS A 617 -17.91 12.78 -16.84
N LEU A 618 -18.46 12.82 -18.07
CA LEU A 618 -19.59 13.66 -18.44
C LEU A 618 -20.91 13.21 -17.80
N ASP A 619 -21.13 11.90 -17.64
CA ASP A 619 -22.32 11.37 -16.93
C ASP A 619 -22.42 11.92 -15.51
N TYR A 620 -21.28 12.06 -14.82
CA TYR A 620 -21.23 12.70 -13.52
C TYR A 620 -21.40 14.22 -13.60
N ALA A 621 -20.72 14.87 -14.56
CA ALA A 621 -20.60 16.33 -14.59
C ALA A 621 -21.85 17.05 -15.10
N LEU A 622 -22.48 16.55 -16.17
CA LEU A 622 -23.56 17.23 -16.87
C LEU A 622 -24.82 17.46 -16.02
N PRO A 623 -25.30 16.50 -15.20
CA PRO A 623 -26.48 16.72 -14.35
C PRO A 623 -26.29 17.88 -13.36
N ALA A 624 -25.04 18.12 -12.91
CA ALA A 624 -24.75 19.21 -11.98
C ALA A 624 -24.83 20.61 -12.63
N TYR A 625 -24.84 20.68 -13.96
CA TYR A 625 -24.83 21.92 -14.74
C TYR A 625 -26.05 22.10 -15.65
N GLU A 626 -27.01 21.19 -15.65
CA GLU A 626 -28.19 21.26 -16.52
C GLU A 626 -28.97 22.58 -16.36
N ALA A 627 -29.17 23.02 -15.11
CA ALA A 627 -29.84 24.29 -14.80
C ALA A 627 -28.88 25.51 -14.75
N THR A 628 -27.65 25.39 -15.28
CA THR A 628 -26.69 26.51 -15.22
C THR A 628 -27.09 27.66 -16.13
N LYS A 629 -27.02 28.88 -15.59
CA LYS A 629 -27.19 30.13 -16.35
C LYS A 629 -25.87 30.65 -16.95
N PHE A 630 -24.75 30.00 -16.64
CA PHE A 630 -23.43 30.40 -17.15
C PHE A 630 -23.24 29.89 -18.58
N GLU A 631 -23.30 30.81 -19.55
CA GLU A 631 -23.17 30.49 -20.98
C GLU A 631 -21.86 29.77 -21.32
N GLY A 632 -20.73 30.17 -20.72
CA GLY A 632 -19.45 29.51 -20.98
C GLY A 632 -19.42 28.04 -20.57
N ILE A 633 -20.07 27.67 -19.46
CA ILE A 633 -20.18 26.26 -19.03
C ILE A 633 -21.10 25.49 -19.99
N ARG A 634 -22.20 26.12 -20.43
CA ARG A 634 -23.12 25.50 -21.38
C ARG A 634 -22.44 25.25 -22.73
N ALA A 635 -21.73 26.24 -23.26
CA ALA A 635 -20.97 26.13 -24.50
C ALA A 635 -19.89 25.04 -24.41
N PHE A 636 -19.15 24.98 -23.30
CA PHE A 636 -18.16 23.93 -23.08
C PHE A 636 -18.80 22.54 -22.98
N ALA A 637 -19.89 22.39 -22.23
CA ALA A 637 -20.64 21.13 -22.15
C ALA A 637 -21.17 20.67 -23.51
N GLU A 638 -21.67 21.60 -24.35
CA GLU A 638 -22.11 21.31 -25.71
C GLU A 638 -20.94 20.90 -26.62
N GLN A 639 -19.78 21.56 -26.52
CA GLN A 639 -18.57 21.17 -27.23
C GLN A 639 -18.16 19.74 -26.86
N MET A 640 -18.13 19.43 -25.57
CA MET A 640 -17.78 18.10 -25.05
C MET A 640 -18.76 17.03 -25.52
N ARG A 641 -20.08 17.31 -25.52
CA ARG A 641 -21.10 16.40 -26.05
C ARG A 641 -20.90 16.10 -27.54
N LYS A 642 -20.56 17.12 -28.33
CA LYS A 642 -20.28 16.97 -29.77
C LYS A 642 -19.04 16.12 -30.02
N GLN A 643 -17.94 16.40 -29.30
CA GLN A 643 -16.66 15.69 -29.47
C GLN A 643 -16.74 14.22 -29.06
N THR A 644 -17.57 13.87 -28.09
CA THR A 644 -17.71 12.49 -27.58
C THR A 644 -18.86 11.72 -28.23
N ALA A 645 -19.68 12.36 -29.08
CA ALA A 645 -20.98 11.83 -29.50
C ALA A 645 -21.79 11.33 -28.29
N TYR A 646 -21.83 12.14 -27.22
CA TYR A 646 -22.41 11.76 -25.95
C TYR A 646 -23.93 11.56 -26.05
N THR A 647 -24.39 10.37 -25.66
CA THR A 647 -25.78 10.06 -25.38
C THR A 647 -25.92 9.83 -23.88
N PRO A 648 -26.82 10.54 -23.17
CA PRO A 648 -27.03 10.30 -21.74
C PRO A 648 -27.36 8.83 -21.48
N LEU A 649 -26.69 8.21 -20.52
CA LEU A 649 -27.20 6.98 -19.91
C LEU A 649 -28.58 7.30 -19.32
N ALA A 650 -29.60 6.54 -19.71
CA ALA A 650 -30.96 6.75 -19.23
C ALA A 650 -31.01 6.61 -17.70
N THR A 651 -30.95 7.72 -16.99
CA THR A 651 -31.20 7.78 -15.56
C THR A 651 -32.71 7.86 -15.34
N ALA A 652 -33.22 7.12 -14.34
CA ALA A 652 -34.60 7.22 -13.88
C ALA A 652 -34.95 8.72 -13.68
N GLY A 653 -36.11 9.12 -14.18
CA GLY A 653 -36.48 10.52 -14.41
C GLY A 653 -36.41 11.44 -13.19
N PRO A 654 -36.58 12.76 -13.41
CA PRO A 654 -36.47 13.76 -12.35
C PRO A 654 -37.41 13.42 -11.20
N LEU A 655 -36.89 13.41 -9.97
CA LEU A 655 -37.72 13.50 -8.78
C LEU A 655 -38.44 14.84 -8.85
N ASP A 656 -39.73 14.75 -9.15
CA ASP A 656 -40.71 15.84 -9.19
C ASP A 656 -40.57 16.72 -7.95
N SER A 657 -40.00 17.91 -8.12
CA SER A 657 -40.11 18.98 -7.15
C SER A 657 -41.51 19.56 -7.31
N GLY A 658 -42.47 19.00 -6.58
CA GLY A 658 -43.82 19.52 -6.52
C GLY A 658 -43.83 20.97 -6.00
N GLU A 659 -43.86 21.92 -6.92
CA GLU A 659 -44.48 23.22 -6.71
C GLU A 659 -45.88 23.14 -7.31
N PRO A 660 -46.96 23.42 -6.54
CA PRO A 660 -48.29 23.44 -7.12
C PRO A 660 -48.45 24.68 -8.00
N GLU A 661 -48.65 24.45 -9.30
CA GLU A 661 -49.17 25.44 -10.24
C GLU A 661 -50.55 25.91 -9.75
N VAL A 662 -50.70 27.21 -9.53
CA VAL A 662 -52.01 27.85 -9.35
C VAL A 662 -52.46 28.33 -10.72
N GLU A 663 -53.30 27.53 -11.37
CA GLU A 663 -54.04 27.95 -12.56
C GLU A 663 -54.94 29.15 -12.24
N SER A 664 -54.88 30.13 -13.13
CA SER A 664 -55.69 31.34 -13.11
C SER A 664 -56.93 31.09 -13.96
N GLU A 665 -58.11 31.01 -13.36
CA GLU A 665 -59.39 31.16 -14.09
C GLU A 665 -60.27 32.24 -13.44
N GLU A 666 -60.70 33.18 -14.29
CA GLU A 666 -61.62 34.27 -13.99
C GLU A 666 -63.03 33.75 -13.67
N LEU A 667 -63.66 34.27 -12.60
CA LEU A 667 -65.12 34.40 -12.58
C LEU A 667 -65.58 35.55 -11.67
N GLY A 668 -66.30 36.49 -12.28
CA GLY A 668 -66.72 37.74 -11.67
C GLY A 668 -67.98 37.69 -10.80
N ARG A 669 -68.13 38.77 -10.02
CA ARG A 669 -69.35 39.37 -9.42
C ARG A 669 -70.27 38.45 -8.59
N ARG A 670 -70.30 38.69 -7.26
CA ARG A 670 -71.46 39.32 -6.54
C ARG A 670 -71.27 39.43 -5.01
N ASN A 671 -71.52 40.65 -4.52
CA ASN A 671 -72.25 41.06 -3.31
C ASN A 671 -71.76 40.82 -1.86
N ARG A 672 -71.53 41.98 -1.20
CA ARG A 672 -72.15 42.53 0.05
C ARG A 672 -71.57 42.23 1.45
N ARG A 673 -71.10 43.35 2.06
CA ARG A 673 -71.29 43.86 3.46
C ARG A 673 -70.74 42.96 4.59
N SER A 674 -69.92 43.41 5.54
CA SER A 674 -70.08 44.50 6.54
C SER A 674 -68.73 44.76 7.26
N VAL A 675 -68.17 45.98 7.33
CA VAL A 675 -68.24 46.95 8.46
C VAL A 675 -68.05 46.33 9.86
N ILE A 676 -66.99 46.74 10.58
CA ILE A 676 -67.02 47.39 11.93
C ILE A 676 -65.57 47.71 12.40
N LEU A 677 -65.28 49.02 12.42
CA LEU A 677 -64.61 49.85 13.44
C LEU A 677 -63.23 49.47 14.06
N SER A 678 -62.27 50.37 13.82
CA SER A 678 -61.15 50.76 14.69
C SER A 678 -61.65 51.39 16.03
N PRO A 679 -60.80 51.61 17.07
CA PRO A 679 -59.85 52.72 17.00
C PRO A 679 -58.48 52.53 17.70
N THR A 680 -57.58 53.37 17.21
CA THR A 680 -56.33 53.93 17.71
C THR A 680 -56.25 54.26 19.21
N VAL A 681 -55.04 54.14 19.78
CA VAL A 681 -54.45 55.15 20.68
C VAL A 681 -52.96 55.29 20.36
N GLU A 682 -52.55 56.50 19.97
CA GLU A 682 -51.19 56.99 19.90
C GLU A 682 -50.65 57.31 21.30
N ASP A 683 -49.33 57.21 21.49
CA ASP A 683 -48.43 58.37 21.56
C ASP A 683 -47.35 58.26 22.65
N SER A 684 -46.20 58.89 22.32
CA SER A 684 -45.16 59.42 23.22
C SER A 684 -44.16 58.45 23.86
N ARG A 685 -42.87 58.74 24.05
CA ARG A 685 -41.85 59.68 23.52
C ARG A 685 -40.63 59.52 24.48
N ARG A 686 -39.42 59.78 23.97
CA ARG A 686 -38.13 60.05 24.69
C ARG A 686 -37.43 58.83 25.33
N GLY A 687 -36.11 58.67 25.25
CA GLY A 687 -35.03 59.48 24.69
C GLY A 687 -33.68 59.03 25.28
N ASN A 688 -32.58 59.26 24.54
CA ASN A 688 -31.17 59.33 24.97
C ASN A 688 -30.54 58.05 25.57
N ASP A 689 -29.26 57.72 25.46
CA ASP A 689 -28.07 58.30 24.82
C ASP A 689 -26.92 57.28 25.01
N ASN A 690 -25.88 57.38 24.16
CA ASN A 690 -24.46 57.15 24.48
C ASN A 690 -23.90 55.70 24.58
N PHE A 691 -22.95 55.32 23.68
CA PHE A 691 -21.46 55.44 23.77
C PHE A 691 -20.89 54.20 24.54
N VAL A 692 -19.85 53.40 24.17
CA VAL A 692 -18.58 53.52 23.42
C VAL A 692 -18.02 52.11 23.14
N GLU A 693 -17.21 51.99 22.07
CA GLU A 693 -16.28 50.89 21.75
C GLU A 693 -15.16 50.66 22.78
N SER A 694 -14.79 49.40 23.01
CA SER A 694 -13.39 48.98 23.23
C SER A 694 -13.25 47.52 22.82
#